data_AF-A0A1G1AHH7-F1
#
_entry.id   AF-A0A1G1AHH7-F1
#
_cell.length_a   1.000
_cell.length_b   1.000
_cell.length_c   1.000
_cell.angle_alpha   90.00
_cell.angle_beta   90.00
_cell.angle_gamma   90.00
#
_symmetry.space_group_name_H-M   'P 1'
#
loop_
_entity.id
_entity.type
_entity.pdbx_description
1 polymer ?
#
loop_
_entity_poly.entity_id
_entity_poly.type
_entity_poly.pdbx_seq_one_letter_code
_entity_poly.pdbx_strand_id
1 'polypeptide(L)'
;MIIRFIFFHYFLIAFLLPVLRVPCAETAPEELIRKAGNADDDTERLKILKQLQTMPGLDETLRKEADKLVVVVDRWVNDSQLFQWFDKDMRKKQDYDFGVGPDSLLYPITCIYRGRMLVWTANEYGNIKGYHDERRRYFDKATAQFRVAAKAFPENHIVRMYLGEPIPSDKVYTSVPGAPAWAVAQREGLERLTDIVLWWIEHRLQKDGQYGGGWDDDCEMWRSWVPVMIAFEHPKMTEAQEFFSSALLSQESMKDGYTRHVYDVEHTAEPTSDTITPMMHLRPDDPAWCMRAMRLAELMETLWAGRNERGFLQFKSTYFSAQKVDPGVARACDVPYNIRAIEPALILWLRTGDEKLRKLFTAWLNTWVDAAAREERGKPAGVIPAAIHWPDGVTTGTGKDWWDPRNSDEPLLYEWPSAMRGMCDALLLAHHLTRDEKYLQPLRTMAAIRLEWLNASSKKPEPGSRAWCGHKLYFLAGTLAKYKLLAGGKEFDELLGRDYKLITEEEKDPGRPRLAKALGATAEALAINFPGWTSEVRWTDRVFTFGRLFGEDMLFEKRVSACDKRPNLDLLYTTATGDRGEFAVFPLNAVRWLTEPRDIAALVVDRGNDHFGAELFHFGEKTRAMGSELYLLKNGRYTFTVTDREGKTVAGKKMFTVDGPRTKIAFELPPHTLCTLKVAVQE
;
A
#
# COMPACT_ATOMS: atom_id res chain seq x y z
N MET A 1 66.23 -55.66 -1.74
CA MET A 1 67.11 -56.81 -1.49
C MET A 1 66.36 -57.79 -0.59
N ILE A 2 65.98 -58.96 -1.12
CA ILE A 2 65.77 -60.27 -0.45
C ILE A 2 64.62 -60.31 0.59
N ILE A 3 63.40 -60.77 0.23
CA ILE A 3 62.88 -62.17 0.26
C ILE A 3 62.97 -62.84 1.65
N ARG A 4 61.83 -63.16 2.30
CA ARG A 4 61.40 -64.56 2.56
C ARG A 4 60.04 -64.67 3.25
N PHE A 5 59.20 -65.48 2.60
CA PHE A 5 58.01 -66.16 3.08
C PHE A 5 58.30 -67.11 4.26
N ILE A 6 57.37 -67.21 5.21
CA ILE A 6 57.05 -68.48 5.89
C ILE A 6 55.51 -68.57 6.03
N PHE A 7 54.97 -69.63 5.43
CA PHE A 7 53.61 -70.14 5.60
C PHE A 7 53.47 -70.82 6.97
N PHE A 8 52.34 -70.61 7.67
CA PHE A 8 51.75 -71.63 8.53
C PHE A 8 50.22 -71.54 8.47
N HIS A 9 49.61 -72.70 8.24
CA HIS A 9 48.18 -72.95 8.07
C HIS A 9 47.51 -73.29 9.41
N TYR A 10 46.17 -73.15 9.43
CA TYR A 10 45.18 -73.61 10.44
C TYR A 10 45.11 -72.77 11.74
N PHE A 11 43.97 -72.31 12.27
CA PHE A 11 42.61 -72.88 12.31
C PHE A 11 41.52 -71.78 12.24
N LEU A 12 40.41 -72.09 11.56
CA LEU A 12 39.18 -71.31 11.50
C LEU A 12 38.43 -71.38 12.85
N ILE A 13 38.24 -70.26 13.54
CA ILE A 13 37.20 -70.11 14.59
C ILE A 13 36.36 -68.89 14.20
N ALA A 14 35.17 -69.17 13.67
CA ALA A 14 34.16 -68.17 13.40
C ALA A 14 33.51 -67.73 14.72
N PHE A 15 33.93 -66.58 15.25
CA PHE A 15 33.16 -65.84 16.24
C PHE A 15 32.11 -65.00 15.51
N LEU A 16 30.85 -65.41 15.61
CA LEU A 16 29.68 -64.59 15.33
C LEU A 16 29.68 -63.39 16.29
N LEU A 17 30.12 -62.23 15.79
CA LEU A 17 29.82 -60.95 16.40
C LEU A 17 28.35 -60.59 16.12
N PRO A 18 27.50 -60.35 17.13
CA PRO A 18 26.20 -59.76 16.88
C PRO A 18 26.42 -58.32 16.45
N VAL A 19 26.02 -58.01 15.21
CA VAL A 19 25.78 -56.65 14.77
C VAL A 19 24.72 -56.06 15.70
N LEU A 20 25.15 -55.25 16.67
CA LEU A 20 24.27 -54.39 17.42
C LEU A 20 23.67 -53.39 16.42
N ARG A 21 22.51 -53.76 15.86
CA ARG A 21 21.58 -52.79 15.29
C ARG A 21 21.21 -51.84 16.41
N VAL A 22 21.75 -50.62 16.36
CA VAL A 22 21.13 -49.47 17.02
C VAL A 22 19.70 -49.41 16.49
N PRO A 23 18.65 -49.53 17.33
CA PRO A 23 17.30 -49.32 16.88
C PRO A 23 17.22 -47.87 16.40
N CYS A 24 16.94 -47.66 15.11
CA CYS A 24 16.43 -46.39 14.65
C CYS A 24 15.12 -46.17 15.43
N ALA A 25 15.07 -45.19 16.32
CA ALA A 25 13.87 -44.91 17.10
C ALA A 25 12.72 -44.62 16.12
N GLU A 26 11.76 -45.55 16.02
CA GLU A 26 10.52 -45.31 15.28
C GLU A 26 9.82 -44.10 15.95
N THR A 27 9.79 -42.98 15.24
CA THR A 27 9.16 -41.75 15.74
C THR A 27 7.66 -41.98 15.75
N ALA A 28 7.01 -41.93 16.91
CA ALA A 28 5.56 -42.19 17.03
C ALA A 28 4.74 -41.21 16.14
N PRO A 29 3.60 -41.64 15.55
CA PRO A 29 2.76 -40.78 14.71
C PRO A 29 2.40 -39.45 15.39
N GLU A 30 2.12 -39.48 16.70
CA GLU A 30 1.80 -38.33 17.53
C GLU A 30 2.94 -37.31 17.56
N GLU A 31 4.19 -37.75 17.54
CA GLU A 31 5.34 -36.87 17.53
C GLU A 31 5.49 -36.16 16.17
N LEU A 32 5.24 -36.85 15.05
CA LEU A 32 5.20 -36.22 13.74
C LEU A 32 4.04 -35.22 13.62
N ILE A 33 2.85 -35.57 14.14
CA ILE A 33 1.71 -34.66 14.18
C ILE A 33 2.02 -33.42 15.03
N ARG A 34 2.64 -33.61 16.22
CA ARG A 34 3.06 -32.51 17.08
C ARG A 34 4.10 -31.63 16.39
N LYS A 35 5.08 -32.21 15.70
CA LYS A 35 6.09 -31.46 14.93
C LYS A 35 5.44 -30.67 13.78
N ALA A 36 4.54 -31.30 13.03
CA ALA A 36 3.80 -30.64 11.94
C ALA A 36 2.95 -29.47 12.48
N GLY A 37 2.21 -29.69 13.56
CA GLY A 37 1.37 -28.66 14.17
C GLY A 37 2.17 -27.51 14.79
N ASN A 38 3.37 -27.75 15.32
CA ASN A 38 4.24 -26.71 15.88
C ASN A 38 5.17 -26.03 14.85
N ALA A 39 5.27 -26.54 13.62
CA ALA A 39 6.02 -25.86 12.57
C ALA A 39 5.39 -24.49 12.29
N ASP A 40 6.19 -23.42 12.18
CA ASP A 40 5.70 -22.09 11.78
C ASP A 40 5.57 -21.99 10.25
N ASP A 41 6.47 -22.66 9.52
CA ASP A 41 6.51 -22.68 8.06
C ASP A 41 5.61 -23.79 7.49
N ASP A 42 4.74 -23.41 6.55
CA ASP A 42 3.80 -24.33 5.90
C ASP A 42 4.50 -25.40 5.02
N THR A 43 5.67 -25.09 4.44
CA THR A 43 6.46 -26.03 3.63
C THR A 43 7.10 -27.11 4.50
N GLU A 44 7.64 -26.74 5.66
CA GLU A 44 8.15 -27.73 6.62
C GLU A 44 7.00 -28.57 7.19
N ARG A 45 5.85 -27.96 7.50
CA ARG A 45 4.65 -28.70 7.91
C ARG A 45 4.24 -29.73 6.85
N LEU A 46 4.20 -29.33 5.58
CA LEU A 46 3.88 -30.21 4.46
C LEU A 46 4.84 -31.40 4.37
N LYS A 47 6.14 -31.14 4.52
CA LYS A 47 7.17 -32.17 4.50
C LYS A 47 7.00 -33.18 5.64
N ILE A 48 6.72 -32.71 6.85
CA ILE A 48 6.47 -33.58 8.01
C ILE A 48 5.18 -34.40 7.82
N LEU A 49 4.11 -33.80 7.27
CA LEU A 49 2.88 -34.53 6.96
C LEU A 49 3.09 -35.60 5.88
N LYS A 50 3.91 -35.32 4.85
CA LYS A 50 4.33 -36.33 3.86
C LYS A 50 5.14 -37.47 4.49
N GLN A 51 5.97 -37.18 5.52
CA GLN A 51 6.65 -38.24 6.28
C GLN A 51 5.64 -39.11 7.04
N LEU A 52 4.69 -38.50 7.75
CA LEU A 52 3.61 -39.19 8.44
C LEU A 52 2.82 -40.10 7.48
N GLN A 53 2.45 -39.57 6.31
CA GLN A 53 1.74 -40.30 5.25
C GLN A 53 2.45 -41.60 4.85
N THR A 54 3.78 -41.59 4.82
CA THR A 54 4.61 -42.75 4.43
C THR A 54 5.02 -43.65 5.60
N MET A 55 4.58 -43.34 6.82
CA MET A 55 5.01 -44.07 8.02
C MET A 55 4.53 -45.54 8.00
N PRO A 56 5.42 -46.52 8.22
CA PRO A 56 5.04 -47.92 8.38
C PRO A 56 4.12 -48.10 9.59
N GLY A 57 3.08 -48.94 9.45
CA GLY A 57 2.17 -49.26 10.57
C GLY A 57 1.18 -48.17 10.97
N LEU A 58 1.12 -47.04 10.26
CA LEU A 58 0.09 -46.01 10.50
C LEU A 58 -1.32 -46.57 10.21
N ASP A 59 -2.25 -46.33 11.15
CA ASP A 59 -3.67 -46.64 11.03
C ASP A 59 -4.27 -46.17 9.70
N GLU A 60 -5.16 -46.98 9.11
CA GLU A 60 -5.69 -46.72 7.76
C GLU A 60 -6.58 -45.47 7.71
N THR A 61 -7.35 -45.21 8.78
CA THR A 61 -8.18 -44.00 8.85
C THR A 61 -7.30 -42.77 8.95
N LEU A 62 -6.33 -42.79 9.87
CA LEU A 62 -5.38 -41.71 10.06
C LEU A 62 -4.54 -41.46 8.79
N ARG A 63 -4.18 -42.51 8.04
CA ARG A 63 -3.48 -42.39 6.75
C ARG A 63 -4.34 -41.68 5.70
N LYS A 64 -5.62 -42.06 5.56
CA LYS A 64 -6.55 -41.40 4.62
C LYS A 64 -6.76 -39.93 4.98
N GLU A 65 -6.88 -39.62 6.27
CA GLU A 65 -6.98 -38.25 6.74
C GLU A 65 -5.69 -37.45 6.49
N ALA A 66 -4.53 -38.07 6.70
CA ALA A 66 -3.23 -37.47 6.37
C ALA A 66 -3.12 -37.20 4.86
N ASP A 67 -3.56 -38.11 3.99
CA ASP A 67 -3.61 -37.91 2.54
C ASP A 67 -4.41 -36.67 2.17
N LYS A 68 -5.60 -36.50 2.78
CA LYS A 68 -6.47 -35.34 2.53
C LYS A 68 -5.85 -34.04 3.03
N LEU A 69 -5.30 -34.06 4.24
CA LEU A 69 -4.67 -32.88 4.82
C LEU A 69 -3.42 -32.46 4.03
N VAL A 70 -2.59 -33.41 3.58
CA VAL A 70 -1.43 -33.14 2.72
C VAL A 70 -1.86 -32.40 1.45
N VAL A 71 -2.96 -32.79 0.82
CA VAL A 71 -3.48 -32.07 -0.37
C VAL A 71 -3.83 -30.62 -0.05
N VAL A 72 -4.48 -30.37 1.08
CA VAL A 72 -4.86 -29.00 1.48
C VAL A 72 -3.63 -28.15 1.81
N VAL A 73 -2.67 -28.71 2.56
CA VAL A 73 -1.44 -28.00 2.90
C VAL A 73 -0.57 -27.76 1.67
N ASP A 74 -0.47 -28.73 0.75
CA ASP A 74 0.25 -28.59 -0.51
C ASP A 74 -0.36 -27.45 -1.34
N ARG A 75 -1.70 -27.42 -1.43
CA ARG A 75 -2.42 -26.33 -2.08
C ARG A 75 -2.15 -24.98 -1.41
N TRP A 76 -2.17 -24.92 -0.09
CA TRP A 76 -1.89 -23.69 0.65
C TRP A 76 -0.48 -23.11 0.38
N VAL A 77 0.50 -23.99 0.16
CA VAL A 77 1.91 -23.63 -0.11
C VAL A 77 2.16 -23.31 -1.58
N ASN A 78 1.63 -24.14 -2.49
CA ASN A 78 2.06 -24.20 -3.88
C ASN A 78 1.01 -23.74 -4.91
N ASP A 79 -0.26 -23.57 -4.52
CA ASP A 79 -1.27 -23.09 -5.47
C ASP A 79 -0.95 -21.65 -5.87
N SER A 80 -0.97 -21.40 -7.19
CA SER A 80 -0.83 -20.07 -7.77
C SER A 80 -1.92 -19.09 -7.30
N GLN A 81 -3.07 -19.62 -6.86
CA GLN A 81 -4.21 -18.86 -6.38
C GLN A 81 -4.25 -18.89 -4.85
N LEU A 82 -4.12 -17.71 -4.23
CA LEU A 82 -3.98 -17.60 -2.77
C LEU A 82 -5.27 -17.93 -2.01
N PHE A 83 -6.44 -17.64 -2.58
CA PHE A 83 -7.72 -17.71 -1.86
C PHE A 83 -8.89 -18.33 -2.63
N GLN A 84 -8.86 -18.26 -3.96
CA GLN A 84 -10.02 -18.49 -4.83
C GLN A 84 -10.63 -19.89 -4.62
N TRP A 85 -9.82 -20.84 -4.16
CA TRP A 85 -10.21 -22.22 -3.94
C TRP A 85 -10.95 -22.50 -2.63
N PHE A 86 -10.85 -21.64 -1.62
CA PHE A 86 -11.60 -21.79 -0.36
C PHE A 86 -12.63 -20.68 -0.12
N ASP A 87 -12.47 -19.51 -0.75
CA ASP A 87 -13.30 -18.32 -0.46
C ASP A 87 -14.80 -18.61 -0.54
N LYS A 88 -15.24 -19.25 -1.61
CA LYS A 88 -16.67 -19.56 -1.80
C LYS A 88 -17.25 -20.38 -0.65
N ASP A 89 -16.50 -21.36 -0.16
CA ASP A 89 -16.94 -22.21 0.95
C ASP A 89 -16.90 -21.43 2.27
N MET A 90 -15.86 -20.61 2.50
CA MET A 90 -15.80 -19.73 3.67
C MET A 90 -16.97 -18.74 3.73
N ARG A 91 -17.28 -18.06 2.63
CA ARG A 91 -18.39 -17.10 2.61
C ARG A 91 -19.76 -17.74 2.81
N LYS A 92 -19.96 -18.96 2.29
CA LYS A 92 -21.26 -19.64 2.34
C LYS A 92 -21.47 -20.48 3.59
N LYS A 93 -20.43 -21.17 4.05
CA LYS A 93 -20.49 -22.20 5.10
C LYS A 93 -19.69 -21.82 6.34
N GLN A 94 -18.80 -20.82 6.24
CA GLN A 94 -17.79 -20.49 7.24
C GLN A 94 -16.95 -21.71 7.63
N ASP A 95 -16.77 -22.62 6.68
CA ASP A 95 -16.08 -23.89 6.90
C ASP A 95 -15.55 -24.44 5.57
N TYR A 96 -14.53 -25.26 5.66
CA TYR A 96 -13.89 -25.96 4.55
C TYR A 96 -13.77 -27.43 4.93
N ASP A 97 -14.11 -28.31 4.00
CA ASP A 97 -14.03 -29.76 4.23
C ASP A 97 -12.60 -30.24 4.03
N PHE A 98 -11.91 -30.52 5.14
CA PHE A 98 -10.55 -31.07 5.13
C PHE A 98 -10.53 -32.59 4.99
N GLY A 99 -11.69 -33.27 5.05
CA GLY A 99 -11.76 -34.73 5.09
C GLY A 99 -11.13 -35.34 6.34
N VAL A 100 -11.11 -34.60 7.46
CA VAL A 100 -10.56 -35.01 8.76
C VAL A 100 -11.63 -34.83 9.83
N GLY A 101 -11.97 -35.90 10.56
CA GLY A 101 -13.01 -35.88 11.58
C GLY A 101 -12.62 -35.12 12.85
N PRO A 102 -13.58 -34.62 13.66
CA PRO A 102 -13.30 -33.86 14.88
C PRO A 102 -12.57 -34.67 15.97
N ASP A 103 -12.71 -36.00 15.95
CA ASP A 103 -12.04 -36.92 16.89
C ASP A 103 -10.65 -37.35 16.42
N SER A 104 -10.21 -36.92 15.22
CA SER A 104 -8.90 -37.25 14.67
C SER A 104 -7.76 -36.52 15.38
N LEU A 105 -6.60 -37.17 15.49
CA LEU A 105 -5.36 -36.55 15.95
C LEU A 105 -4.88 -35.41 15.02
N LEU A 106 -5.30 -35.42 13.75
CA LEU A 106 -4.98 -34.37 12.78
C LEU A 106 -5.94 -33.17 12.84
N TYR A 107 -7.07 -33.29 13.54
CA TYR A 107 -8.09 -32.25 13.60
C TYR A 107 -7.54 -30.88 14.03
N PRO A 108 -6.68 -30.77 15.07
CA PRO A 108 -6.14 -29.47 15.49
C PRO A 108 -5.30 -28.78 14.40
N ILE A 109 -4.70 -29.52 13.45
CA ILE A 109 -3.99 -28.91 12.31
C ILE A 109 -4.99 -28.26 11.35
N THR A 110 -6.16 -28.88 11.14
CA THR A 110 -7.23 -28.26 10.33
C THR A 110 -7.70 -26.93 10.93
N CYS A 111 -7.71 -26.81 12.26
CA CYS A 111 -8.09 -25.58 12.94
C CYS A 111 -7.14 -24.42 12.65
N ILE A 112 -5.84 -24.67 12.40
CA ILE A 112 -4.89 -23.64 11.96
C ILE A 112 -5.37 -23.01 10.65
N TYR A 113 -5.63 -23.85 9.64
CA TYR A 113 -6.04 -23.39 8.31
C TYR A 113 -7.44 -22.80 8.30
N ARG A 114 -8.39 -23.44 8.99
CA ARG A 114 -9.76 -22.92 9.10
C ARG A 114 -9.78 -21.55 9.77
N GLY A 115 -8.99 -21.35 10.83
CA GLY A 115 -8.80 -20.04 11.46
C GLY A 115 -8.28 -19.01 10.46
N ARG A 116 -7.19 -19.32 9.75
CA ARG A 116 -6.58 -18.41 8.75
C ARG A 116 -7.56 -18.04 7.64
N MET A 117 -8.25 -19.03 7.06
CA MET A 117 -9.26 -18.83 6.02
C MET A 117 -10.38 -17.89 6.48
N LEU A 118 -10.94 -18.13 7.68
CA LEU A 118 -11.99 -17.27 8.25
C LEU A 118 -11.52 -15.83 8.48
N VAL A 119 -10.31 -15.65 9.03
CA VAL A 119 -9.76 -14.31 9.26
C VAL A 119 -9.58 -13.55 7.96
N TRP A 120 -8.97 -14.17 6.96
CA TRP A 120 -8.68 -13.48 5.70
C TRP A 120 -9.94 -13.20 4.89
N THR A 121 -10.91 -14.13 4.84
CA THR A 121 -12.23 -13.86 4.24
C THR A 121 -12.94 -12.69 4.93
N ALA A 122 -12.94 -12.63 6.27
CA ALA A 122 -13.55 -11.51 6.99
C ALA A 122 -12.78 -10.19 6.84
N ASN A 123 -11.46 -10.25 6.68
CA ASN A 123 -10.61 -9.08 6.47
C ASN A 123 -10.85 -8.44 5.09
N GLU A 124 -11.19 -9.27 4.11
CA GLU A 124 -11.48 -8.85 2.74
C GLU A 124 -12.80 -8.06 2.67
N TYR A 125 -13.91 -8.77 2.80
CA TYR A 125 -15.19 -8.23 2.36
C TYR A 125 -15.74 -7.14 3.28
N GLY A 126 -16.02 -5.96 2.70
CA GLY A 126 -16.61 -4.82 3.41
C GLY A 126 -17.96 -5.14 4.05
N ASN A 127 -18.77 -6.00 3.46
CA ASN A 127 -20.07 -6.42 4.02
C ASN A 127 -19.96 -7.42 5.19
N ILE A 128 -18.78 -8.01 5.44
CA ILE A 128 -18.51 -8.78 6.66
C ILE A 128 -17.84 -7.85 7.67
N LYS A 129 -16.77 -7.18 7.25
CA LYS A 129 -15.95 -6.29 8.07
C LYS A 129 -16.70 -5.07 8.57
N GLY A 130 -17.66 -4.54 7.82
CA GLY A 130 -18.36 -3.30 8.13
C GLY A 130 -19.43 -3.44 9.21
N TYR A 131 -19.99 -4.65 9.40
CA TYR A 131 -21.14 -4.89 10.26
C TYR A 131 -20.74 -5.71 11.48
N HIS A 132 -21.06 -5.20 12.69
CA HIS A 132 -20.67 -5.81 13.97
C HIS A 132 -21.03 -7.30 14.05
N ASP A 133 -22.29 -7.65 13.78
CA ASP A 133 -22.76 -9.03 13.96
C ASP A 133 -22.09 -9.99 12.97
N GLU A 134 -21.88 -9.55 11.72
CA GLU A 134 -21.14 -10.33 10.73
C GLU A 134 -19.66 -10.45 11.10
N ARG A 135 -19.01 -9.37 11.56
CA ARG A 135 -17.63 -9.42 12.09
C ARG A 135 -17.50 -10.49 13.17
N ARG A 136 -18.38 -10.47 14.17
CA ARG A 136 -18.33 -11.42 15.29
C ARG A 136 -18.53 -12.85 14.84
N ARG A 137 -19.49 -13.09 13.94
CA ARG A 137 -19.77 -14.41 13.37
C ARG A 137 -18.54 -15.08 12.76
N TYR A 138 -17.65 -14.31 12.11
CA TYR A 138 -16.41 -14.85 11.54
C TYR A 138 -15.25 -14.88 12.54
N PHE A 139 -14.98 -13.77 13.24
CA PHE A 139 -13.80 -13.66 14.08
C PHE A 139 -13.88 -14.47 15.38
N ASP A 140 -15.07 -14.65 15.97
CA ASP A 140 -15.23 -15.54 17.13
C ASP A 140 -14.98 -16.99 16.74
N LYS A 141 -15.49 -17.40 15.57
CA LYS A 141 -15.24 -18.75 15.03
C LYS A 141 -13.75 -18.94 14.73
N ALA A 142 -13.09 -17.97 14.10
CA ALA A 142 -11.66 -18.01 13.82
C ALA A 142 -10.83 -18.14 15.11
N THR A 143 -11.10 -17.29 16.10
CA THR A 143 -10.41 -17.32 17.39
C THR A 143 -10.63 -18.63 18.13
N ALA A 144 -11.83 -19.21 18.06
CA ALA A 144 -12.11 -20.53 18.62
C ALA A 144 -11.26 -21.63 17.96
N GLN A 145 -11.10 -21.60 16.63
CA GLN A 145 -10.22 -22.54 15.92
C GLN A 145 -8.75 -22.39 16.35
N PHE A 146 -8.25 -21.16 16.43
CA PHE A 146 -6.88 -20.92 16.88
C PHE A 146 -6.64 -21.37 18.33
N ARG A 147 -7.63 -21.24 19.22
CA ARG A 147 -7.52 -21.76 20.60
C ARG A 147 -7.41 -23.28 20.66
N VAL A 148 -8.13 -24.01 19.78
CA VAL A 148 -7.97 -25.48 19.67
C VAL A 148 -6.56 -25.82 19.19
N ALA A 149 -6.08 -25.14 18.15
CA ALA A 149 -4.73 -25.36 17.62
C ALA A 149 -3.65 -25.02 18.66
N ALA A 150 -3.75 -23.89 19.36
CA ALA A 150 -2.77 -23.45 20.37
C ALA A 150 -2.66 -24.42 21.55
N LYS A 151 -3.79 -25.03 21.95
CA LYS A 151 -3.79 -26.05 23.00
C LYS A 151 -3.02 -27.31 22.59
N ALA A 152 -3.14 -27.72 21.32
CA ALA A 152 -2.42 -28.88 20.80
C ALA A 152 -0.95 -28.57 20.44
N PHE A 153 -0.68 -27.34 20.00
CA PHE A 153 0.59 -26.90 19.43
C PHE A 153 1.05 -25.57 20.07
N PRO A 154 1.46 -25.59 21.35
CA PRO A 154 1.78 -24.38 22.09
C PRO A 154 3.05 -23.66 21.58
N GLU A 155 3.91 -24.34 20.82
CA GLU A 155 5.14 -23.75 20.28
C GLU A 155 4.89 -23.02 18.95
N ASN A 156 3.75 -23.24 18.28
CA ASN A 156 3.42 -22.59 17.01
C ASN A 156 3.26 -21.07 17.19
N HIS A 157 4.20 -20.29 16.65
CA HIS A 157 4.22 -18.84 16.74
C HIS A 157 3.15 -18.21 15.84
N ILE A 158 2.82 -18.79 14.67
CA ILE A 158 1.78 -18.27 13.77
C ILE A 158 0.41 -18.31 14.44
N VAL A 159 0.06 -19.41 15.10
CA VAL A 159 -1.22 -19.52 15.84
C VAL A 159 -1.26 -18.50 16.98
N ARG A 160 -0.17 -18.36 17.72
CA ARG A 160 -0.07 -17.38 18.82
C ARG A 160 -0.13 -15.94 18.32
N MET A 161 0.43 -15.65 17.15
CA MET A 161 0.30 -14.38 16.45
C MET A 161 -1.15 -14.01 16.19
N TYR A 162 -1.94 -14.92 15.62
CA TYR A 162 -3.39 -14.72 15.45
C TYR A 162 -4.13 -14.58 16.79
N LEU A 163 -3.60 -15.14 17.87
CA LEU A 163 -4.14 -14.99 19.23
C LEU A 163 -3.66 -13.72 19.96
N GLY A 164 -2.86 -12.87 19.32
CA GLY A 164 -2.44 -11.57 19.86
C GLY A 164 -1.04 -11.54 20.49
N GLU A 165 -0.22 -12.58 20.30
CA GLU A 165 1.19 -12.58 20.70
C GLU A 165 2.09 -12.21 19.50
N PRO A 166 2.70 -11.01 19.46
CA PRO A 166 3.46 -10.59 18.29
C PRO A 166 4.73 -11.43 18.09
N ILE A 167 5.05 -11.72 16.83
CA ILE A 167 6.33 -12.32 16.44
C ILE A 167 7.34 -11.18 16.21
N PRO A 168 8.35 -10.99 17.07
CA PRO A 168 9.38 -9.99 16.83
C PRO A 168 10.28 -10.40 15.66
N SER A 169 10.81 -9.41 14.95
CA SER A 169 11.84 -9.65 13.93
C SER A 169 13.18 -10.01 14.56
N ASP A 170 13.83 -11.04 14.03
CA ASP A 170 15.21 -11.40 14.41
C ASP A 170 16.24 -10.38 13.91
N LYS A 171 15.89 -9.59 12.89
CA LYS A 171 16.78 -8.58 12.29
C LYS A 171 16.78 -7.33 13.15
N VAL A 172 17.95 -7.03 13.72
CA VAL A 172 18.21 -5.86 14.55
C VAL A 172 19.04 -4.84 13.77
N TYR A 173 18.57 -3.60 13.75
CA TYR A 173 19.26 -2.48 13.08
C TYR A 173 19.96 -1.61 14.11
N THR A 174 21.21 -1.94 14.45
CA THR A 174 21.98 -1.22 15.46
C THR A 174 22.19 0.25 15.07
N SER A 175 22.03 1.15 16.03
CA SER A 175 22.34 2.56 15.83
C SER A 175 23.85 2.77 15.68
N VAL A 176 24.23 3.73 14.85
CA VAL A 176 25.62 4.16 14.68
C VAL A 176 25.86 5.38 15.58
N PRO A 177 27.00 5.47 16.31
CA PRO A 177 27.33 6.65 17.08
C PRO A 177 27.22 7.94 16.26
N GLY A 178 26.54 8.97 16.79
CA GLY A 178 26.35 10.25 16.12
C GLY A 178 25.18 10.31 15.13
N ALA A 179 24.57 9.16 14.76
CA ALA A 179 23.38 9.13 13.93
C ALA A 179 22.20 9.84 14.64
N PRO A 180 21.49 10.77 13.97
CA PRO A 180 20.29 11.36 14.55
C PRO A 180 19.19 10.32 14.76
N ALA A 181 18.39 10.48 15.81
CA ALA A 181 17.32 9.52 16.14
C ALA A 181 16.30 9.34 15.00
N TRP A 182 15.96 10.43 14.29
CA TRP A 182 15.07 10.35 13.12
C TRP A 182 15.68 9.50 12.00
N ALA A 183 17.00 9.58 11.78
CA ALA A 183 17.68 8.84 10.73
C ALA A 183 17.73 7.34 11.06
N VAL A 184 17.99 6.98 12.32
CA VAL A 184 17.96 5.59 12.78
C VAL A 184 16.58 4.98 12.53
N ALA A 185 15.52 5.68 12.95
CA ALA A 185 14.15 5.22 12.79
C ALA A 185 13.70 5.17 11.32
N GLN A 186 14.04 6.18 10.52
CA GLN A 186 13.73 6.18 9.09
C GLN A 186 14.41 5.03 8.36
N ARG A 187 15.72 4.82 8.60
CA ARG A 187 16.47 3.73 7.99
C ARG A 187 15.83 2.39 8.31
N GLU A 188 15.48 2.13 9.57
CA GLU A 188 14.82 0.87 9.94
C GLU A 188 13.47 0.70 9.23
N GLY A 189 12.66 1.74 9.14
CA GLY A 189 11.40 1.71 8.39
C GLY A 189 11.60 1.39 6.90
N LEU A 190 12.56 2.05 6.25
CA LEU A 190 12.90 1.81 4.84
C LEU A 190 13.42 0.39 4.60
N GLU A 191 14.33 -0.08 5.45
CA GLU A 191 14.88 -1.43 5.39
C GLU A 191 13.81 -2.52 5.50
N ARG A 192 12.94 -2.41 6.52
CA ARG A 192 11.88 -3.39 6.76
C ARG A 192 10.83 -3.38 5.65
N LEU A 193 10.45 -2.20 5.16
CA LEU A 193 9.55 -2.11 4.00
C LEU A 193 10.20 -2.73 2.76
N THR A 194 11.49 -2.49 2.53
CA THR A 194 12.24 -3.11 1.42
C THR A 194 12.27 -4.62 1.55
N ASP A 195 12.46 -5.17 2.76
CA ASP A 195 12.41 -6.62 3.02
C ASP A 195 11.02 -7.21 2.66
N ILE A 196 9.93 -6.54 3.01
CA ILE A 196 8.56 -6.99 2.68
C ILE A 196 8.34 -6.97 1.16
N VAL A 197 8.70 -5.87 0.48
CA VAL A 197 8.51 -5.74 -0.98
C VAL A 197 9.32 -6.79 -1.73
N LEU A 198 10.59 -6.96 -1.38
CA LEU A 198 11.44 -7.96 -2.02
C LEU A 198 10.97 -9.39 -1.74
N TRP A 199 10.43 -9.66 -0.55
CA TRP A 199 9.84 -10.97 -0.27
C TRP A 199 8.72 -11.30 -1.26
N TRP A 200 7.80 -10.37 -1.52
CA TRP A 200 6.72 -10.58 -2.50
C TRP A 200 7.27 -10.81 -3.91
N ILE A 201 8.22 -9.98 -4.35
CA ILE A 201 8.85 -10.13 -5.67
C ILE A 201 9.57 -11.49 -5.79
N GLU A 202 10.22 -11.95 -4.73
CA GLU A 202 11.04 -13.18 -4.75
C GLU A 202 10.25 -14.47 -4.57
N HIS A 203 9.16 -14.43 -3.81
CA HIS A 203 8.44 -15.63 -3.38
C HIS A 203 7.05 -15.76 -4.00
N ARG A 204 6.53 -14.70 -4.61
CA ARG A 204 5.13 -14.64 -5.08
C ARG A 204 4.96 -14.14 -6.51
N LEU A 205 5.87 -13.35 -7.06
CA LEU A 205 5.80 -12.96 -8.47
C LEU A 205 5.90 -14.19 -9.37
N GLN A 206 4.82 -14.48 -10.10
CA GLN A 206 4.67 -15.64 -10.96
C GLN A 206 5.20 -15.35 -12.37
N LYS A 207 5.37 -16.41 -13.17
CA LYS A 207 5.87 -16.31 -14.55
C LYS A 207 4.93 -15.57 -15.49
N ASP A 208 3.66 -15.44 -15.14
CA ASP A 208 2.66 -14.69 -15.90
C ASP A 208 2.54 -13.23 -15.44
N GLY A 209 3.18 -12.86 -14.33
CA GLY A 209 3.14 -11.51 -13.75
C GLY A 209 2.33 -11.41 -12.46
N GLN A 210 1.45 -12.35 -12.12
CA GLN A 210 0.60 -12.24 -10.93
C GLN A 210 1.38 -12.51 -9.62
N TYR A 211 0.83 -12.07 -8.49
CA TYR A 211 1.28 -12.41 -7.14
C TYR A 211 0.38 -13.43 -6.44
N GLY A 212 -0.79 -13.70 -7.03
CA GLY A 212 -1.70 -14.79 -6.65
C GLY A 212 -3.02 -14.35 -6.01
N GLY A 213 -3.20 -13.05 -5.74
CA GLY A 213 -4.52 -12.46 -5.45
C GLY A 213 -5.38 -12.36 -6.71
N GLY A 214 -4.75 -12.36 -7.89
CA GLY A 214 -5.41 -12.11 -9.17
C GLY A 214 -5.17 -10.68 -9.62
N TRP A 215 -5.40 -10.39 -10.89
CA TRP A 215 -5.05 -9.10 -11.49
C TRP A 215 -5.59 -7.88 -10.75
N ASP A 216 -6.85 -7.95 -10.30
CA ASP A 216 -7.54 -6.83 -9.66
C ASP A 216 -6.94 -6.52 -8.27
N ASP A 217 -6.67 -7.53 -7.44
CA ASP A 217 -6.04 -7.31 -6.13
C ASP A 217 -4.54 -7.01 -6.25
N ASP A 218 -3.83 -7.75 -7.11
CA ASP A 218 -2.37 -7.67 -7.25
C ASP A 218 -1.94 -6.29 -7.75
N CYS A 219 -2.79 -5.61 -8.53
CA CYS A 219 -2.48 -4.28 -9.04
C CYS A 219 -2.38 -3.25 -7.93
N GLU A 220 -3.02 -3.42 -6.77
CA GLU A 220 -3.00 -2.42 -5.70
C GLU A 220 -1.72 -2.43 -4.85
N MET A 221 -0.93 -3.50 -4.91
CA MET A 221 0.21 -3.71 -3.99
C MET A 221 1.20 -2.54 -4.02
N TRP A 222 1.42 -1.95 -5.20
CA TRP A 222 2.38 -0.87 -5.41
C TRP A 222 2.08 0.37 -4.55
N ARG A 223 0.81 0.61 -4.20
CA ARG A 223 0.36 1.77 -3.42
C ARG A 223 1.10 1.86 -2.08
N SER A 224 1.45 0.71 -1.51
CA SER A 224 2.22 0.63 -0.25
C SER A 224 3.73 0.56 -0.47
N TRP A 225 4.20 0.31 -1.70
CA TRP A 225 5.62 0.20 -2.03
C TRP A 225 6.24 1.57 -2.37
N VAL A 226 5.41 2.59 -2.57
CA VAL A 226 5.79 3.95 -2.95
C VAL A 226 7.01 4.51 -2.19
N PRO A 227 7.12 4.40 -0.84
CA PRO A 227 8.26 4.97 -0.13
C PRO A 227 9.62 4.42 -0.54
N VAL A 228 9.70 3.15 -0.95
CA VAL A 228 10.96 2.50 -1.35
C VAL A 228 11.11 2.38 -2.86
N MET A 229 9.99 2.40 -3.60
CA MET A 229 9.97 2.25 -5.06
C MET A 229 10.04 3.59 -5.81
N ILE A 230 9.38 4.63 -5.31
CA ILE A 230 9.31 5.95 -5.97
C ILE A 230 10.32 6.94 -5.39
N ALA A 231 10.52 6.94 -4.06
CA ALA A 231 11.49 7.85 -3.45
C ALA A 231 12.95 7.45 -3.73
N PHE A 232 13.20 6.16 -3.97
CA PHE A 232 14.52 5.58 -4.19
C PHE A 232 14.61 4.85 -5.54
N GLU A 233 15.82 4.49 -5.94
CA GLU A 233 16.06 3.65 -7.11
C GLU A 233 16.34 2.22 -6.65
N HIS A 234 15.53 1.27 -7.11
CA HIS A 234 15.74 -0.15 -6.89
C HIS A 234 15.42 -0.88 -8.21
N PRO A 235 16.45 -1.40 -8.93
CA PRO A 235 16.25 -2.02 -10.24
C PRO A 235 15.23 -3.16 -10.22
N LYS A 236 15.37 -4.09 -9.28
CA LYS A 236 14.46 -5.24 -9.13
C LYS A 236 12.99 -4.85 -8.90
N MET A 237 12.70 -3.83 -8.08
CA MET A 237 11.33 -3.35 -7.88
C MET A 237 10.78 -2.70 -9.14
N THR A 238 11.62 -1.94 -9.84
CA THR A 238 11.24 -1.28 -11.10
C THR A 238 10.92 -2.32 -12.18
N GLU A 239 11.77 -3.34 -12.33
CA GLU A 239 11.57 -4.43 -13.28
C GLU A 239 10.34 -5.27 -12.94
N ALA A 240 10.13 -5.59 -11.66
CA ALA A 240 8.94 -6.33 -11.22
C ALA A 240 7.64 -5.56 -11.49
N GLN A 241 7.61 -4.26 -11.19
CA GLN A 241 6.45 -3.41 -11.48
C GLN A 241 6.21 -3.28 -12.98
N GLU A 242 7.27 -3.07 -13.78
CA GLU A 242 7.16 -2.97 -15.23
C GLU A 242 6.66 -4.27 -15.88
N PHE A 243 7.12 -5.42 -15.37
CA PHE A 243 6.66 -6.73 -15.78
C PHE A 243 5.19 -6.97 -15.45
N PHE A 244 4.78 -6.73 -14.20
CA PHE A 244 3.38 -6.81 -13.78
C PHE A 244 2.49 -5.90 -14.64
N SER A 245 2.88 -4.63 -14.75
CA SER A 245 2.12 -3.60 -15.47
C SER A 245 1.94 -3.96 -16.94
N SER A 246 2.97 -4.49 -17.59
CA SER A 246 2.91 -4.92 -18.98
C SER A 246 2.06 -6.18 -19.16
N ALA A 247 2.17 -7.14 -18.22
CA ALA A 247 1.42 -8.39 -18.27
C ALA A 247 -0.09 -8.17 -18.09
N LEU A 248 -0.50 -7.35 -17.12
CA LEU A 248 -1.90 -7.01 -16.88
C LEU A 248 -2.51 -6.29 -18.10
N LEU A 249 -1.84 -5.26 -18.64
CA LEU A 249 -2.38 -4.53 -19.81
C LEU A 249 -2.37 -5.36 -21.10
N SER A 250 -1.66 -6.49 -21.14
CA SER A 250 -1.68 -7.43 -22.27
C SER A 250 -2.88 -8.38 -22.24
N GLN A 251 -3.64 -8.44 -21.15
CA GLN A 251 -4.81 -9.31 -21.04
C GLN A 251 -5.89 -8.92 -22.08
N GLU A 252 -6.61 -9.91 -22.62
CA GLU A 252 -7.64 -9.69 -23.66
C GLU A 252 -8.76 -8.74 -23.21
N SER A 253 -9.06 -8.69 -21.91
CA SER A 253 -10.02 -7.75 -21.32
C SER A 253 -9.54 -6.30 -21.34
N MET A 254 -8.23 -6.05 -21.47
CA MET A 254 -7.59 -4.73 -21.36
C MET A 254 -7.11 -4.15 -22.70
N LYS A 255 -7.21 -4.90 -23.80
CA LYS A 255 -6.61 -4.52 -25.10
C LYS A 255 -7.05 -3.16 -25.67
N ASP A 256 -8.19 -2.64 -25.22
CA ASP A 256 -8.74 -1.36 -25.70
C ASP A 256 -8.19 -0.17 -24.88
N GLY A 257 -7.21 -0.44 -24.00
CA GLY A 257 -6.54 0.52 -23.11
C GLY A 257 -7.23 0.74 -21.76
N TYR A 258 -8.34 0.02 -21.53
CA TYR A 258 -9.14 0.01 -20.31
C TYR A 258 -9.95 -1.30 -20.29
N THR A 259 -10.49 -1.72 -19.14
CA THR A 259 -11.27 -2.97 -19.08
C THR A 259 -12.50 -2.92 -19.97
N ARG A 260 -12.84 -4.04 -20.61
CA ARG A 260 -14.08 -4.21 -21.42
C ARG A 260 -15.30 -4.53 -20.57
N HIS A 261 -15.08 -5.03 -19.36
CA HIS A 261 -16.14 -5.33 -18.42
C HIS A 261 -16.71 -4.03 -17.85
N VAL A 262 -18.03 -3.97 -17.67
CA VAL A 262 -18.65 -2.85 -16.98
C VAL A 262 -18.73 -3.19 -15.51
N TYR A 263 -17.96 -2.44 -14.73
CA TYR A 263 -18.01 -2.39 -13.28
C TYR A 263 -18.22 -0.94 -12.86
N ASP A 264 -18.41 -0.73 -11.56
CA ASP A 264 -18.37 0.61 -11.00
C ASP A 264 -16.96 1.20 -11.09
N VAL A 265 -16.83 2.50 -10.85
CA VAL A 265 -15.62 3.27 -11.19
C VAL A 265 -14.42 2.93 -10.31
N GLU A 266 -14.62 2.41 -9.10
CA GLU A 266 -13.54 1.86 -8.28
C GLU A 266 -12.89 0.69 -9.01
N HIS A 267 -13.65 -0.38 -9.21
CA HIS A 267 -13.17 -1.63 -9.80
C HIS A 267 -12.78 -1.52 -11.28
N THR A 268 -13.46 -0.67 -12.07
CA THR A 268 -13.14 -0.52 -13.50
C THR A 268 -11.83 0.26 -13.72
N ALA A 269 -11.48 1.15 -12.78
CA ALA A 269 -10.27 1.97 -12.86
C ALA A 269 -9.02 1.28 -12.34
N GLU A 270 -9.13 0.46 -11.30
CA GLU A 270 -8.03 -0.25 -10.62
C GLU A 270 -7.02 -0.89 -11.58
N PRO A 271 -7.41 -1.83 -12.46
CA PRO A 271 -6.43 -2.53 -13.31
C PRO A 271 -5.66 -1.59 -14.24
N THR A 272 -6.25 -0.43 -14.57
CA THR A 272 -5.62 0.54 -15.47
C THR A 272 -4.77 1.54 -14.73
N SER A 273 -5.32 2.20 -13.71
CA SER A 273 -4.66 3.28 -13.00
C SER A 273 -3.55 2.78 -12.09
N ASP A 274 -3.75 1.68 -11.37
CA ASP A 274 -2.69 1.09 -10.54
C ASP A 274 -1.59 0.40 -11.34
N THR A 275 -1.79 0.28 -12.65
CA THR A 275 -0.80 -0.25 -13.56
C THR A 275 -0.01 0.85 -14.27
N ILE A 276 -0.70 1.92 -14.72
CA ILE A 276 -0.07 3.01 -15.48
C ILE A 276 0.57 4.03 -14.53
N THR A 277 -0.09 4.44 -13.44
CA THR A 277 0.43 5.44 -12.51
C THR A 277 1.84 5.12 -11.98
N PRO A 278 2.15 3.91 -11.45
CA PRO A 278 3.51 3.62 -11.00
C PRO A 278 4.54 3.75 -12.13
N MET A 279 4.17 3.33 -13.35
CA MET A 279 5.04 3.45 -14.52
C MET A 279 5.22 4.89 -14.97
N MET A 280 4.22 5.76 -14.79
CA MET A 280 4.41 7.19 -14.93
C MET A 280 5.46 7.67 -13.94
N HIS A 281 5.58 7.18 -12.71
CA HIS A 281 6.67 7.59 -11.82
C HIS A 281 8.03 6.97 -12.15
N LEU A 282 8.05 5.70 -12.56
CA LEU A 282 9.29 4.94 -12.78
C LEU A 282 9.92 5.18 -14.16
N ARG A 283 9.09 5.36 -15.18
CA ARG A 283 9.44 5.55 -16.60
C ARG A 283 8.63 6.71 -17.21
N PRO A 284 8.72 7.94 -16.66
CA PRO A 284 7.86 9.06 -17.03
C PRO A 284 8.00 9.51 -18.49
N ASP A 285 9.15 9.24 -19.12
CA ASP A 285 9.46 9.67 -20.49
C ASP A 285 9.27 8.55 -21.52
N ASP A 286 8.84 7.36 -21.08
CA ASP A 286 8.56 6.25 -21.99
C ASP A 286 7.24 6.52 -22.73
N PRO A 287 7.27 6.63 -24.08
CA PRO A 287 6.11 6.99 -24.87
C PRO A 287 4.96 6.00 -24.74
N ALA A 288 5.22 4.72 -24.42
CA ALA A 288 4.16 3.73 -24.28
C ALA A 288 3.23 4.05 -23.10
N TRP A 289 3.79 4.45 -21.95
CA TRP A 289 2.99 4.83 -20.77
C TRP A 289 2.27 6.16 -20.97
N CYS A 290 2.92 7.13 -21.64
CA CYS A 290 2.27 8.39 -22.02
C CYS A 290 1.07 8.16 -22.96
N MET A 291 1.20 7.29 -23.97
CA MET A 291 0.09 6.96 -24.88
C MET A 291 -1.05 6.24 -24.15
N ARG A 292 -0.74 5.34 -23.21
CA ARG A 292 -1.75 4.67 -22.37
C ARG A 292 -2.50 5.68 -21.49
N ALA A 293 -1.82 6.65 -20.89
CA ALA A 293 -2.48 7.74 -20.17
C ALA A 293 -3.36 8.62 -21.09
N MET A 294 -2.88 8.97 -22.29
CA MET A 294 -3.69 9.71 -23.29
C MET A 294 -4.95 8.95 -23.70
N ARG A 295 -4.89 7.63 -23.79
CA ARG A 295 -6.04 6.79 -24.12
C ARG A 295 -7.19 6.96 -23.11
N LEU A 296 -6.89 7.19 -21.83
CA LEU A 296 -7.93 7.44 -20.81
C LEU A 296 -8.63 8.78 -21.03
N ALA A 297 -7.89 9.82 -21.42
CA ALA A 297 -8.46 11.11 -21.78
C ALA A 297 -9.34 11.01 -23.03
N GLU A 298 -8.92 10.24 -24.03
CA GLU A 298 -9.72 9.97 -25.24
C GLU A 298 -11.03 9.25 -24.90
N LEU A 299 -10.97 8.22 -24.05
CA LEU A 299 -12.18 7.50 -23.60
C LEU A 299 -13.11 8.40 -22.79
N MET A 300 -12.55 9.26 -21.93
CA MET A 300 -13.33 10.26 -21.22
C MET A 300 -14.06 11.19 -22.18
N GLU A 301 -13.35 11.78 -23.14
CA GLU A 301 -13.90 12.74 -24.10
C GLU A 301 -14.94 12.12 -25.04
N THR A 302 -14.69 10.91 -25.53
CA THR A 302 -15.49 10.30 -26.60
C THR A 302 -16.59 9.38 -26.10
N LEU A 303 -16.45 8.80 -24.90
CA LEU A 303 -17.34 7.75 -24.41
C LEU A 303 -17.87 8.01 -22.99
N TRP A 304 -17.02 8.27 -22.00
CA TRP A 304 -17.46 8.29 -20.59
C TRP A 304 -18.18 9.56 -20.18
N ALA A 305 -17.79 10.71 -20.75
CA ALA A 305 -18.34 12.01 -20.41
C ALA A 305 -19.23 12.59 -21.53
N GLY A 306 -20.10 13.53 -21.14
CA GLY A 306 -20.97 14.26 -22.05
C GLY A 306 -21.36 15.62 -21.47
N ARG A 307 -22.02 16.46 -22.29
CA ARG A 307 -22.57 17.73 -21.80
C ARG A 307 -23.93 17.49 -21.16
N ASN A 308 -24.06 17.87 -19.89
CA ASN A 308 -25.29 17.78 -19.12
C ASN A 308 -26.30 18.87 -19.56
N GLU A 309 -27.52 18.83 -19.03
CA GLU A 309 -28.59 19.79 -19.35
C GLU A 309 -28.27 21.22 -18.89
N ARG A 310 -27.29 21.38 -18.00
CA ARG A 310 -26.74 22.66 -17.55
C ARG A 310 -25.58 23.16 -18.43
N GLY A 311 -25.21 22.42 -19.50
CA GLY A 311 -24.16 22.76 -20.46
C GLY A 311 -22.73 22.37 -20.05
N PHE A 312 -22.55 21.76 -18.89
CA PHE A 312 -21.27 21.38 -18.30
C PHE A 312 -20.84 19.95 -18.71
N LEU A 313 -19.52 19.70 -18.78
CA LEU A 313 -18.99 18.36 -19.11
C LEU A 313 -18.91 17.50 -17.85
N GLN A 314 -19.55 16.34 -17.82
CA GLN A 314 -19.49 15.43 -16.67
C GLN A 314 -19.48 13.97 -17.12
N PHE A 315 -19.03 13.07 -16.25
CA PHE A 315 -19.21 11.63 -16.47
C PHE A 315 -20.71 11.29 -16.50
N LYS A 316 -21.07 10.36 -17.39
CA LYS A 316 -22.47 9.95 -17.57
C LYS A 316 -22.92 8.90 -16.55
N SER A 317 -21.98 8.18 -15.94
CA SER A 317 -22.25 7.05 -15.05
C SER A 317 -21.04 6.75 -14.17
N THR A 318 -21.31 6.15 -13.02
CA THR A 318 -20.28 5.49 -12.20
C THR A 318 -19.98 4.08 -12.70
N TYR A 319 -20.69 3.57 -13.70
CA TYR A 319 -20.46 2.25 -14.28
C TYR A 319 -20.13 2.35 -15.76
N PHE A 320 -18.91 1.97 -16.14
CA PHE A 320 -18.45 2.06 -17.52
C PHE A 320 -17.26 1.14 -17.81
N SER A 321 -16.94 1.03 -19.09
CA SER A 321 -15.82 0.26 -19.62
C SER A 321 -15.18 0.98 -20.81
N ALA A 322 -14.21 0.35 -21.46
CA ALA A 322 -13.60 0.84 -22.70
C ALA A 322 -14.58 0.95 -23.88
N GLN A 323 -15.75 0.29 -23.79
CA GLN A 323 -16.67 0.13 -24.92
C GLN A 323 -18.07 0.69 -24.67
N LYS A 324 -18.51 0.78 -23.41
CA LYS A 324 -19.87 1.19 -23.08
C LYS A 324 -19.95 1.88 -21.73
N VAL A 325 -21.03 2.63 -21.56
CA VAL A 325 -21.43 3.27 -20.31
C VAL A 325 -22.80 2.74 -19.91
N ASP A 326 -22.98 2.39 -18.64
CA ASP A 326 -24.28 1.93 -18.14
C ASP A 326 -25.29 3.10 -18.07
N PRO A 327 -26.45 2.99 -18.75
CA PRO A 327 -27.46 4.06 -18.78
C PRO A 327 -28.42 4.04 -17.59
N GLY A 328 -28.25 3.12 -16.62
CA GLY A 328 -29.14 2.97 -15.48
C GLY A 328 -29.19 4.22 -14.61
N VAL A 329 -30.39 4.76 -14.38
CA VAL A 329 -30.61 6.04 -13.66
C VAL A 329 -29.95 6.07 -12.29
N ALA A 330 -30.01 4.97 -11.52
CA ALA A 330 -29.35 4.90 -10.22
C ALA A 330 -27.82 5.09 -10.30
N ARG A 331 -27.20 4.63 -11.39
CA ARG A 331 -25.75 4.67 -11.64
C ARG A 331 -25.31 5.92 -12.38
N ALA A 332 -26.25 6.70 -12.92
CA ALA A 332 -26.01 7.87 -13.76
C ALA A 332 -25.49 9.06 -12.94
N CYS A 333 -24.29 8.94 -12.38
CA CYS A 333 -23.65 9.96 -11.55
C CYS A 333 -22.19 10.17 -11.97
N ASP A 334 -21.72 11.40 -11.86
CA ASP A 334 -20.30 11.75 -11.75
C ASP A 334 -19.96 11.88 -10.27
N VAL A 335 -19.01 11.09 -9.77
CA VAL A 335 -18.57 11.08 -8.36
C VAL A 335 -17.09 11.45 -8.27
N PRO A 336 -16.60 11.94 -7.12
CA PRO A 336 -15.17 12.25 -6.95
C PRO A 336 -14.24 11.06 -7.24
N TYR A 337 -14.74 9.83 -7.06
CA TYR A 337 -14.03 8.60 -7.39
C TYR A 337 -13.72 8.44 -8.89
N ASN A 338 -14.45 9.12 -9.79
CA ASN A 338 -14.16 9.14 -11.23
C ASN A 338 -12.75 9.63 -11.57
N ILE A 339 -12.09 10.33 -10.65
CA ILE A 339 -10.68 10.71 -10.76
C ILE A 339 -9.78 9.51 -10.94
N ARG A 340 -10.09 8.38 -10.28
CA ARG A 340 -9.29 7.16 -10.41
C ARG A 340 -9.21 6.72 -11.85
N ALA A 341 -10.27 6.83 -12.65
CA ALA A 341 -10.27 6.42 -14.06
C ALA A 341 -9.39 7.29 -14.97
N ILE A 342 -9.06 8.51 -14.57
CA ILE A 342 -8.27 9.47 -15.36
C ILE A 342 -6.97 9.91 -14.68
N GLU A 343 -6.64 9.30 -13.54
CA GLU A 343 -5.48 9.67 -12.73
C GLU A 343 -4.16 9.67 -13.53
N PRO A 344 -3.82 8.64 -14.34
CA PRO A 344 -2.62 8.68 -15.17
C PRO A 344 -2.60 9.86 -16.14
N ALA A 345 -3.76 10.25 -16.68
CA ALA A 345 -3.88 11.37 -17.60
C ALA A 345 -3.74 12.73 -16.90
N LEU A 346 -4.15 12.85 -15.63
CA LEU A 346 -3.89 14.03 -14.81
C LEU A 346 -2.38 14.18 -14.52
N ILE A 347 -1.68 13.08 -14.23
CA ILE A 347 -0.21 13.09 -14.08
C ILE A 347 0.48 13.48 -15.39
N LEU A 348 -0.01 12.98 -16.53
CA LEU A 348 0.52 13.37 -17.83
C LEU A 348 0.31 14.87 -18.08
N TRP A 349 -0.86 15.41 -17.73
CA TRP A 349 -1.15 16.84 -17.85
C TRP A 349 -0.24 17.69 -16.96
N LEU A 350 -0.04 17.29 -15.70
CA LEU A 350 0.91 17.93 -14.78
C LEU A 350 2.30 18.10 -15.40
N ARG A 351 2.80 17.07 -16.06
CA ARG A 351 4.19 17.03 -16.55
C ARG A 351 4.39 17.72 -17.89
N THR A 352 3.40 17.64 -18.76
CA THR A 352 3.53 18.11 -20.14
C THR A 352 2.86 19.46 -20.37
N GLY A 353 1.89 19.83 -19.53
CA GLY A 353 1.03 20.99 -19.77
C GLY A 353 0.19 20.87 -21.05
N ASP A 354 -0.02 19.65 -21.57
CA ASP A 354 -0.69 19.40 -22.86
C ASP A 354 -2.02 20.16 -22.98
N GLU A 355 -2.20 20.84 -24.12
CA GLU A 355 -3.34 21.73 -24.35
C GLU A 355 -4.66 20.98 -24.55
N LYS A 356 -4.63 19.74 -25.09
CA LYS A 356 -5.85 18.92 -25.22
C LYS A 356 -6.31 18.47 -23.84
N LEU A 357 -5.39 17.96 -23.03
CA LEU A 357 -5.67 17.59 -21.63
C LEU A 357 -6.16 18.79 -20.83
N ARG A 358 -5.52 19.96 -20.99
CA ARG A 358 -5.98 21.22 -20.38
C ARG A 358 -7.44 21.50 -20.72
N LYS A 359 -7.81 21.49 -22.00
CA LYS A 359 -9.19 21.79 -22.44
C LYS A 359 -10.20 20.80 -21.85
N LEU A 360 -9.90 19.50 -21.91
CA LEU A 360 -10.77 18.45 -21.40
C LEU A 360 -10.98 18.57 -19.88
N PHE A 361 -9.90 18.59 -19.11
CA PHE A 361 -9.98 18.59 -17.65
C PHE A 361 -10.52 19.89 -17.09
N THR A 362 -10.17 21.05 -17.67
CA THR A 362 -10.77 22.31 -17.23
C THR A 362 -12.26 22.37 -17.51
N ALA A 363 -12.74 21.83 -18.65
CA ALA A 363 -14.16 21.75 -18.96
C ALA A 363 -14.92 20.87 -17.97
N TRP A 364 -14.34 19.74 -17.57
CA TRP A 364 -14.91 18.84 -16.57
C TRP A 364 -14.87 19.41 -15.14
N LEU A 365 -13.73 19.96 -14.72
CA LEU A 365 -13.59 20.55 -13.37
C LEU A 365 -14.45 21.81 -13.19
N ASN A 366 -14.80 22.53 -14.27
CA ASN A 366 -15.78 23.60 -14.20
C ASN A 366 -17.15 23.12 -13.67
N THR A 367 -17.54 21.88 -13.99
CA THR A 367 -18.76 21.24 -13.46
C THR A 367 -18.69 21.09 -11.95
N TRP A 368 -17.55 20.65 -11.43
CA TRP A 368 -17.32 20.48 -10.00
C TRP A 368 -17.23 21.81 -9.25
N VAL A 369 -16.64 22.85 -9.87
CA VAL A 369 -16.64 24.22 -9.31
C VAL A 369 -18.06 24.78 -9.23
N ASP A 370 -18.88 24.65 -10.29
CA ASP A 370 -20.29 25.05 -10.29
C ASP A 370 -21.09 24.28 -9.22
N ALA A 371 -20.98 22.95 -9.22
CA ALA A 371 -21.67 22.10 -8.27
C ALA A 371 -21.29 22.41 -6.82
N ALA A 372 -20.01 22.68 -6.55
CA ALA A 372 -19.56 23.08 -5.23
C ALA A 372 -20.19 24.43 -4.81
N ALA A 373 -20.22 25.41 -5.70
CA ALA A 373 -20.71 26.76 -5.40
C ALA A 373 -22.21 26.82 -5.07
N ARG A 374 -23.02 25.95 -5.67
CA ARG A 374 -24.48 25.95 -5.47
C ARG A 374 -24.90 25.41 -4.11
N GLU A 375 -25.89 26.06 -3.50
CA GLU A 375 -26.73 25.44 -2.46
C GLU A 375 -27.89 24.73 -3.16
N GLU A 376 -27.95 23.41 -3.04
CA GLU A 376 -28.95 22.60 -3.75
C GLU A 376 -29.20 21.29 -2.98
N ARG A 377 -30.47 20.88 -2.86
CA ARG A 377 -30.88 19.64 -2.18
C ARG A 377 -30.31 19.47 -0.76
N GLY A 378 -30.17 20.58 -0.02
CA GLY A 378 -29.64 20.61 1.34
C GLY A 378 -28.10 20.60 1.44
N LYS A 379 -27.39 20.58 0.31
CA LYS A 379 -25.94 20.72 0.28
C LYS A 379 -25.52 22.16 0.58
N PRO A 380 -24.63 22.40 1.57
CA PRO A 380 -24.10 23.73 1.81
C PRO A 380 -23.34 24.28 0.60
N ALA A 381 -23.52 25.58 0.30
CA ALA A 381 -22.71 26.26 -0.70
C ALA A 381 -21.21 26.21 -0.35
N GLY A 382 -20.39 25.97 -1.38
CA GLY A 382 -18.94 25.84 -1.28
C GLY A 382 -18.43 24.47 -0.84
N VAL A 383 -19.30 23.48 -0.67
CA VAL A 383 -18.93 22.08 -0.40
C VAL A 383 -19.07 21.24 -1.67
N ILE A 384 -18.03 20.47 -2.00
CA ILE A 384 -18.05 19.50 -3.10
C ILE A 384 -19.06 18.37 -2.76
N PRO A 385 -20.06 18.09 -3.63
CA PRO A 385 -21.05 17.03 -3.39
C PRO A 385 -20.46 15.63 -3.46
N ALA A 386 -21.19 14.63 -2.94
CA ALA A 386 -20.87 13.22 -3.17
C ALA A 386 -21.00 12.82 -4.65
N ALA A 387 -21.96 13.42 -5.35
CA ALA A 387 -22.26 13.10 -6.74
C ALA A 387 -22.90 14.29 -7.46
N ILE A 388 -22.83 14.25 -8.80
CA ILE A 388 -23.60 15.07 -9.72
C ILE A 388 -24.38 14.12 -10.63
N HIS A 389 -25.71 14.16 -10.58
CA HIS A 389 -26.56 13.28 -11.38
C HIS A 389 -26.54 13.65 -12.87
N TRP A 390 -26.62 12.64 -13.73
CA TRP A 390 -26.68 12.76 -15.19
C TRP A 390 -28.09 12.45 -15.72
N PRO A 391 -28.63 13.22 -16.67
CA PRO A 391 -28.03 14.39 -17.32
C PRO A 391 -28.40 15.73 -16.68
N ASP A 392 -29.20 15.78 -15.62
CA ASP A 392 -29.75 17.04 -15.08
C ASP A 392 -28.72 17.95 -14.36
N GLY A 393 -27.59 17.40 -13.92
CA GLY A 393 -26.53 18.13 -13.21
C GLY A 393 -26.86 18.50 -11.76
N VAL A 394 -27.85 17.84 -11.14
CA VAL A 394 -28.23 18.06 -9.74
C VAL A 394 -27.18 17.47 -8.80
N THR A 395 -26.87 18.15 -7.68
CA THR A 395 -25.81 17.76 -6.74
C THR A 395 -26.21 16.65 -5.75
N THR A 396 -26.90 15.63 -6.23
CA THR A 396 -27.28 14.41 -5.51
C THR A 396 -27.26 13.24 -6.50
N GLY A 397 -27.44 12.01 -6.02
CA GLY A 397 -27.79 10.88 -6.89
C GLY A 397 -29.31 10.65 -6.91
N THR A 398 -29.74 9.38 -6.85
CA THR A 398 -31.17 9.07 -6.66
C THR A 398 -31.60 9.09 -5.18
N GLY A 399 -30.63 9.19 -4.27
CA GLY A 399 -30.86 9.35 -2.83
C GLY A 399 -31.48 10.70 -2.47
N LYS A 400 -32.18 10.72 -1.32
CA LYS A 400 -32.80 11.94 -0.75
C LYS A 400 -31.75 12.92 -0.20
N ASP A 401 -30.62 12.39 0.24
CA ASP A 401 -29.57 13.09 0.98
C ASP A 401 -28.39 13.32 0.04
N TRP A 402 -27.91 14.57 -0.12
CA TRP A 402 -26.85 14.90 -1.09
C TRP A 402 -25.51 14.18 -0.83
N TRP A 403 -25.31 13.67 0.38
CA TRP A 403 -24.13 12.92 0.79
C TRP A 403 -24.24 11.41 0.57
N ASP A 404 -25.41 10.89 0.20
CA ASP A 404 -25.65 9.47 -0.15
C ASP A 404 -26.29 9.40 -1.54
N PRO A 405 -25.48 9.17 -2.60
CA PRO A 405 -26.00 9.13 -3.96
C PRO A 405 -26.84 7.87 -4.29
N ARG A 406 -26.73 6.78 -3.50
CA ARG A 406 -27.38 5.48 -3.76
C ARG A 406 -27.13 4.93 -5.17
N ASN A 407 -25.90 5.06 -5.63
CA ASN A 407 -25.46 4.64 -6.97
C ASN A 407 -24.62 3.35 -6.96
N SER A 408 -24.45 2.69 -5.82
CA SER A 408 -23.76 1.41 -5.68
C SER A 408 -24.53 0.46 -4.78
N ASP A 409 -24.37 -0.84 -5.05
CA ASP A 409 -24.80 -1.90 -4.15
C ASP A 409 -23.80 -2.10 -2.99
N GLU A 410 -22.58 -1.55 -3.11
CA GLU A 410 -21.59 -1.53 -2.04
C GLU A 410 -21.90 -0.43 -1.01
N PRO A 411 -22.11 -0.78 0.26
CA PRO A 411 -22.41 0.19 1.30
C PRO A 411 -21.30 1.23 1.46
N LEU A 412 -21.67 2.51 1.60
CA LEU A 412 -20.78 3.63 1.93
C LEU A 412 -19.74 4.02 0.87
N LEU A 413 -19.53 3.24 -0.19
CA LEU A 413 -18.43 3.43 -1.15
C LEU A 413 -18.40 4.85 -1.76
N TYR A 414 -19.55 5.37 -2.16
CA TYR A 414 -19.70 6.70 -2.76
C TYR A 414 -20.35 7.72 -1.82
N GLU A 415 -20.50 7.39 -0.53
CA GLU A 415 -21.00 8.35 0.45
C GLU A 415 -19.94 9.42 0.77
N TRP A 416 -20.38 10.66 0.99
CA TRP A 416 -19.48 11.75 1.34
C TRP A 416 -18.79 11.50 2.70
N PRO A 417 -17.45 11.67 2.83
CA PRO A 417 -16.53 12.31 1.89
C PRO A 417 -15.60 11.34 1.13
N SER A 418 -16.12 10.23 0.61
CA SER A 418 -15.31 9.27 -0.17
C SER A 418 -14.62 9.93 -1.38
N ALA A 419 -13.37 9.53 -1.65
CA ALA A 419 -12.48 10.04 -2.72
C ALA A 419 -12.31 11.56 -2.84
N MET A 420 -12.71 12.36 -1.83
CA MET A 420 -12.64 13.82 -1.91
C MET A 420 -11.22 14.38 -2.07
N ARG A 421 -10.21 13.67 -1.54
CA ARG A 421 -8.81 14.09 -1.63
C ARG A 421 -8.34 14.20 -3.07
N GLY A 422 -8.64 13.19 -3.89
CA GLY A 422 -8.33 13.21 -5.31
C GLY A 422 -8.96 14.41 -6.00
N MET A 423 -10.22 14.73 -5.69
CA MET A 423 -10.93 15.88 -6.28
C MET A 423 -10.35 17.22 -5.85
N CYS A 424 -9.96 17.34 -4.58
CA CYS A 424 -9.27 18.52 -4.10
C CYS A 424 -7.92 18.70 -4.80
N ASP A 425 -7.18 17.62 -4.99
CA ASP A 425 -5.89 17.63 -5.69
C ASP A 425 -6.03 17.96 -7.18
N ALA A 426 -7.06 17.45 -7.86
CA ALA A 426 -7.35 17.77 -9.27
C ALA A 426 -7.73 19.25 -9.45
N LEU A 427 -8.53 19.82 -8.54
CA LEU A 427 -8.83 21.26 -8.52
C LEU A 427 -7.56 22.09 -8.30
N LEU A 428 -6.71 21.69 -7.35
CA LEU A 428 -5.45 22.38 -7.10
C LEU A 428 -4.48 22.27 -8.29
N LEU A 429 -4.41 21.12 -8.95
CA LEU A 429 -3.64 20.91 -10.18
C LEU A 429 -4.12 21.87 -11.28
N ALA A 430 -5.45 21.98 -11.48
CA ALA A 430 -6.01 22.91 -12.46
C ALA A 430 -5.67 24.36 -12.12
N HIS A 431 -5.77 24.78 -10.85
CA HIS A 431 -5.30 26.09 -10.42
C HIS A 431 -3.81 26.29 -10.72
N HIS A 432 -2.96 25.31 -10.39
CA HIS A 432 -1.51 25.39 -10.60
C HIS A 432 -1.15 25.62 -12.07
N LEU A 433 -1.78 24.88 -12.99
CA LEU A 433 -1.49 24.98 -14.41
C LEU A 433 -2.15 26.19 -15.08
N THR A 434 -3.38 26.54 -14.70
CA THR A 434 -4.15 27.59 -15.38
C THR A 434 -4.02 28.97 -14.75
N ARG A 435 -3.66 29.03 -13.45
CA ARG A 435 -3.73 30.23 -12.60
C ARG A 435 -5.14 30.82 -12.45
N ASP A 436 -6.17 30.05 -12.80
CA ASP A 436 -7.56 30.47 -12.62
C ASP A 436 -7.99 30.26 -11.15
N GLU A 437 -8.40 31.34 -10.49
CA GLU A 437 -8.77 31.37 -9.08
C GLU A 437 -10.03 30.56 -8.77
N LYS A 438 -10.90 30.33 -9.76
CA LYS A 438 -12.16 29.61 -9.54
C LYS A 438 -11.93 28.17 -9.03
N TYR A 439 -10.82 27.53 -9.41
CA TYR A 439 -10.49 26.17 -8.97
C TYR A 439 -10.03 26.13 -7.50
N LEU A 440 -9.51 27.25 -6.97
CA LEU A 440 -9.11 27.38 -5.58
C LEU A 440 -10.29 27.73 -4.66
N GLN A 441 -11.38 28.28 -5.22
CA GLN A 441 -12.54 28.74 -4.45
C GLN A 441 -13.24 27.63 -3.63
N PRO A 442 -13.47 26.40 -4.15
CA PRO A 442 -14.01 25.32 -3.33
C PRO A 442 -13.09 24.96 -2.16
N LEU A 443 -11.77 24.91 -2.38
CA LEU A 443 -10.78 24.59 -1.34
C LEU A 443 -10.79 25.63 -0.22
N ARG A 444 -10.79 26.93 -0.58
CA ARG A 444 -10.91 28.04 0.37
C ARG A 444 -12.18 27.96 1.21
N THR A 445 -13.31 27.67 0.55
CA THR A 445 -14.60 27.65 1.25
C THR A 445 -14.69 26.48 2.22
N MET A 446 -14.23 25.28 1.80
CA MET A 446 -14.15 24.13 2.70
C MET A 446 -13.12 24.32 3.83
N ALA A 447 -11.99 24.97 3.57
CA ALA A 447 -11.02 25.33 4.61
C ALA A 447 -11.63 26.27 5.66
N ALA A 448 -12.39 27.27 5.24
CA ALA A 448 -13.13 28.16 6.14
C ALA A 448 -14.16 27.39 6.98
N ILE A 449 -14.95 26.50 6.37
CA ILE A 449 -15.90 25.63 7.08
C ILE A 449 -15.19 24.76 8.13
N ARG A 450 -14.02 24.21 7.79
CA ARG A 450 -13.22 23.41 8.73
C ARG A 450 -12.73 24.25 9.90
N LEU A 451 -12.23 25.47 9.67
CA LEU A 451 -11.81 26.38 10.73
C LEU A 451 -12.97 26.81 11.63
N GLU A 452 -14.13 27.13 11.04
CA GLU A 452 -15.37 27.40 11.78
C GLU A 452 -15.69 26.26 12.76
N TRP A 453 -15.63 25.00 12.28
CA TRP A 453 -15.85 23.82 13.12
C TRP A 453 -14.80 23.68 14.23
N LEU A 454 -13.52 23.85 13.92
CA LEU A 454 -12.43 23.75 14.90
C LEU A 454 -12.48 24.83 15.98
N ASN A 455 -13.16 25.96 15.70
CA ASN A 455 -13.39 27.05 16.65
C ASN A 455 -14.73 26.92 17.40
N ALA A 456 -15.62 26.03 16.95
CA ALA A 456 -16.93 25.84 17.55
C ALA A 456 -16.90 24.83 18.71
N SER A 457 -17.77 25.02 19.71
CA SER A 457 -17.92 24.13 20.87
C SER A 457 -18.91 22.96 20.66
N SER A 458 -19.41 22.77 19.44
CA SER A 458 -20.51 21.83 19.15
C SER A 458 -20.06 20.37 19.25
N LYS A 459 -20.92 19.51 19.82
CA LYS A 459 -20.56 18.12 20.15
C LYS A 459 -21.16 17.06 19.21
N LYS A 460 -22.19 17.37 18.41
CA LYS A 460 -22.82 16.45 17.43
C LYS A 460 -23.54 17.22 16.31
N PRO A 461 -22.95 17.38 15.12
CA PRO A 461 -23.59 18.09 14.02
C PRO A 461 -24.54 17.16 13.23
N GLU A 462 -25.66 17.71 12.76
CA GLU A 462 -26.63 16.97 11.92
C GLU A 462 -26.01 16.59 10.56
N PRO A 463 -26.15 15.33 10.09
CA PRO A 463 -25.66 14.90 8.78
C PRO A 463 -26.05 15.85 7.64
N GLY A 464 -25.12 16.10 6.73
CA GLY A 464 -25.31 17.03 5.61
C GLY A 464 -25.22 18.51 5.92
N SER A 465 -25.28 18.91 7.18
CA SER A 465 -25.16 20.33 7.57
C SER A 465 -23.75 20.87 7.33
N ARG A 466 -23.60 22.21 7.27
CA ARG A 466 -22.30 22.88 7.19
C ARG A 466 -21.36 22.49 8.34
N ALA A 467 -21.88 22.39 9.56
CA ALA A 467 -21.11 21.96 10.73
C ALA A 467 -20.65 20.50 10.61
N TRP A 468 -21.49 19.63 10.06
CA TRP A 468 -21.13 18.23 9.81
C TRP A 468 -20.07 18.09 8.73
N CYS A 469 -20.13 18.93 7.70
CA CYS A 469 -19.05 19.05 6.73
C CYS A 469 -17.75 19.46 7.43
N GLY A 470 -17.76 20.53 8.23
CA GLY A 470 -16.59 20.99 8.98
C GLY A 470 -15.96 19.93 9.88
N HIS A 471 -16.78 19.06 10.50
CA HIS A 471 -16.30 17.93 11.28
C HIS A 471 -15.48 16.92 10.45
N LYS A 472 -15.90 16.65 9.21
CA LYS A 472 -15.32 15.62 8.33
C LYS A 472 -14.27 16.15 7.33
N LEU A 473 -14.10 17.46 7.18
CA LEU A 473 -13.15 18.09 6.23
C LEU A 473 -11.65 18.01 6.60
N TYR A 474 -11.26 17.16 7.56
CA TYR A 474 -9.86 17.00 7.98
C TYR A 474 -8.93 16.50 6.85
N PHE A 475 -9.50 15.90 5.80
CA PHE A 475 -8.75 15.40 4.66
C PHE A 475 -8.13 16.50 3.77
N LEU A 476 -8.55 17.76 3.89
CA LEU A 476 -8.05 18.89 3.08
C LEU A 476 -6.58 19.22 3.33
N ALA A 477 -6.09 18.90 4.53
CA ALA A 477 -4.80 19.38 5.01
C ALA A 477 -3.63 19.04 4.07
N GLY A 478 -3.66 17.85 3.44
CA GLY A 478 -2.67 17.45 2.44
C GLY A 478 -2.66 18.36 1.20
N THR A 479 -3.83 18.56 0.57
CA THR A 479 -3.96 19.45 -0.59
C THR A 479 -3.58 20.89 -0.26
N LEU A 480 -4.00 21.42 0.90
CA LEU A 480 -3.65 22.79 1.31
C LEU A 480 -2.15 22.94 1.59
N ALA A 481 -1.48 21.89 2.08
CA ALA A 481 -0.03 21.87 2.22
C ALA A 481 0.69 21.89 0.86
N LYS A 482 0.15 21.20 -0.16
CA LYS A 482 0.63 21.33 -1.56
C LYS A 482 0.49 22.75 -2.09
N TYR A 483 -0.65 23.40 -1.86
CA TYR A 483 -0.83 24.80 -2.26
C TYR A 483 0.21 25.72 -1.61
N LYS A 484 0.41 25.59 -0.29
CA LYS A 484 1.41 26.38 0.44
C LYS A 484 2.82 26.19 -0.14
N LEU A 485 3.18 24.95 -0.48
CA LEU A 485 4.47 24.65 -1.13
C LEU A 485 4.64 25.39 -2.47
N LEU A 486 3.59 25.48 -3.27
CA LEU A 486 3.64 26.04 -4.62
C LEU A 486 3.52 27.57 -4.68
N ALA A 487 2.57 28.12 -3.93
CA ALA A 487 2.23 29.54 -3.95
C ALA A 487 3.04 30.35 -2.93
N GLY A 488 3.56 29.70 -1.89
CA GLY A 488 4.03 30.38 -0.69
C GLY A 488 2.86 31.04 0.06
N GLY A 489 3.20 31.87 1.05
CA GLY A 489 2.21 32.62 1.83
C GLY A 489 1.72 31.93 3.10
N LYS A 490 0.74 32.56 3.76
CA LYS A 490 0.24 32.18 5.09
C LYS A 490 -1.25 31.87 5.13
N GLU A 491 -1.89 31.81 3.96
CA GLU A 491 -3.36 31.77 3.83
C GLU A 491 -4.01 30.62 4.63
N PHE A 492 -3.40 29.43 4.61
CA PHE A 492 -3.91 28.25 5.31
C PHE A 492 -3.11 27.88 6.55
N ASP A 493 -2.22 28.76 7.03
CA ASP A 493 -1.31 28.44 8.15
C ASP A 493 -2.04 28.08 9.43
N GLU A 494 -3.17 28.76 9.72
CA GLU A 494 -3.98 28.45 10.90
C GLU A 494 -4.55 27.03 10.83
N LEU A 495 -5.11 26.62 9.69
CA LEU A 495 -5.70 25.29 9.50
C LEU A 495 -4.61 24.22 9.52
N LEU A 496 -3.52 24.43 8.76
CA LEU A 496 -2.39 23.50 8.70
C LEU A 496 -1.72 23.33 10.06
N GLY A 497 -1.62 24.41 10.84
CA GLY A 497 -1.16 24.38 12.22
C GLY A 497 -2.10 23.64 13.18
N ARG A 498 -3.30 23.20 12.75
CA ARG A 498 -4.22 22.37 13.54
C ARG A 498 -4.31 20.93 13.01
N ASP A 499 -4.52 20.77 11.70
CA ASP A 499 -4.80 19.49 11.06
C ASP A 499 -3.56 18.85 10.38
N TYR A 500 -2.42 19.54 10.30
CA TYR A 500 -1.19 19.07 9.64
C TYR A 500 0.09 19.30 10.48
N LYS A 501 -0.05 19.26 11.81
CA LYS A 501 0.97 19.70 12.77
C LYS A 501 2.32 19.01 12.67
N LEU A 502 2.33 17.68 12.53
CA LEU A 502 3.59 16.90 12.52
C LEU A 502 4.55 17.49 11.48
N ILE A 503 4.10 17.60 10.23
CA ILE A 503 4.99 18.03 9.14
C ILE A 503 5.18 19.56 9.06
N THR A 504 4.46 20.38 9.85
CA THR A 504 4.57 21.86 9.82
C THR A 504 5.36 22.45 10.99
N GLU A 505 5.31 21.85 12.18
CA GLU A 505 6.08 22.30 13.34
C GLU A 505 7.52 21.73 13.34
N GLU A 506 7.73 20.58 12.70
CA GLU A 506 9.03 19.86 12.67
C GLU A 506 10.14 20.56 11.87
N GLU A 507 9.79 21.44 10.92
CA GLU A 507 10.78 22.25 10.18
C GLU A 507 11.57 23.19 11.10
N LYS A 508 11.12 23.41 12.34
CA LYS A 508 11.70 24.36 13.29
C LYS A 508 12.20 23.74 14.60
N ASP A 509 12.10 22.41 14.78
CA ASP A 509 12.43 21.71 16.03
C ASP A 509 13.85 21.12 16.03
N PRO A 510 14.81 21.65 16.83
CA PRO A 510 16.16 21.11 16.91
C PRO A 510 16.17 19.63 17.31
N GLY A 511 16.78 18.78 16.47
CA GLY A 511 16.90 17.33 16.73
C GLY A 511 15.64 16.50 16.41
N ARG A 512 14.50 17.15 16.10
CA ARG A 512 13.26 16.53 15.59
C ARG A 512 12.75 15.31 16.39
N PRO A 513 12.63 15.39 17.73
CA PRO A 513 12.18 14.26 18.56
C PRO A 513 10.78 13.74 18.20
N ARG A 514 9.85 14.61 17.76
CA ARG A 514 8.51 14.19 17.34
C ARG A 514 8.54 13.35 16.06
N LEU A 515 9.31 13.80 15.06
CA LEU A 515 9.54 13.06 13.83
C LEU A 515 10.19 11.71 14.12
N ALA A 516 11.25 11.70 14.95
CA ALA A 516 11.93 10.48 15.35
C ALA A 516 10.97 9.48 16.03
N LYS A 517 10.07 9.96 16.89
CA LYS A 517 9.04 9.13 17.52
C LYS A 517 8.02 8.59 16.50
N ALA A 518 7.58 9.40 15.55
CA ALA A 518 6.60 8.99 14.54
C ALA A 518 7.19 7.97 13.54
N LEU A 519 8.43 8.19 13.10
CA LEU A 519 9.20 7.22 12.32
C LEU A 519 9.49 5.95 13.14
N GLY A 520 9.80 6.09 14.42
CA GLY A 520 10.02 4.97 15.33
C GLY A 520 8.78 4.09 15.46
N ALA A 521 7.59 4.69 15.62
CA ALA A 521 6.33 3.94 15.62
C ALA A 521 6.08 3.20 14.29
N THR A 522 6.51 3.78 13.17
CA THR A 522 6.43 3.13 11.85
C THR A 522 7.38 1.94 11.76
N ALA A 523 8.64 2.11 12.18
CA ALA A 523 9.63 1.05 12.25
C ALA A 523 9.19 -0.09 13.18
N GLU A 524 8.68 0.23 14.38
CA GLU A 524 8.14 -0.74 15.34
C GLU A 524 6.97 -1.55 14.77
N ALA A 525 6.07 -0.92 14.01
CA ALA A 525 4.96 -1.62 13.37
C ALA A 525 5.44 -2.63 12.31
N LEU A 526 6.48 -2.28 11.55
CA LEU A 526 7.12 -3.17 10.57
C LEU A 526 8.05 -4.21 11.21
N ALA A 527 8.43 -4.02 12.47
CA ALA A 527 9.35 -4.90 13.19
C ALA A 527 8.67 -6.15 13.80
N ILE A 528 7.35 -6.23 13.74
CA ILE A 528 6.57 -7.36 14.25
C ILE A 528 5.74 -8.00 13.14
N ASN A 529 5.40 -9.27 13.34
CA ASN A 529 4.45 -10.02 12.53
C ASN A 529 4.79 -9.98 11.03
N PHE A 530 6.08 -10.12 10.68
CA PHE A 530 6.53 -10.21 9.29
C PHE A 530 5.69 -11.20 8.44
N PRO A 531 5.32 -12.40 8.95
CA PRO A 531 4.40 -13.31 8.25
C PRO A 531 3.04 -12.66 7.90
N GLY A 532 2.51 -11.81 8.78
CA GLY A 532 1.25 -11.07 8.57
C GLY A 532 1.27 -10.09 7.39
N TRP A 533 2.45 -9.63 6.98
CA TRP A 533 2.66 -8.78 5.80
C TRP A 533 3.09 -9.57 4.55
N THR A 534 3.33 -10.89 4.70
CA THR A 534 3.95 -11.74 3.68
C THR A 534 3.23 -13.09 3.56
N SER A 535 3.76 -14.16 4.15
CA SER A 535 3.32 -15.55 3.95
C SER A 535 1.87 -15.83 4.36
N GLU A 536 1.32 -15.05 5.28
CA GLU A 536 -0.05 -15.21 5.73
C GLU A 536 -1.07 -14.60 4.76
N VAL A 537 -0.70 -13.54 4.05
CA VAL A 537 -1.61 -12.76 3.21
C VAL A 537 -2.27 -13.62 2.15
N ARG A 538 -3.59 -13.48 2.03
CA ARG A 538 -4.40 -14.20 1.03
C ARG A 538 -5.02 -13.29 -0.05
N TRP A 539 -5.34 -12.05 0.31
CA TRP A 539 -5.78 -10.99 -0.62
C TRP A 539 -4.69 -9.93 -0.69
N THR A 540 -4.16 -9.67 -1.87
CA THR A 540 -2.90 -8.92 -2.06
C THR A 540 -3.08 -7.39 -1.95
N ASP A 541 -4.29 -6.89 -2.15
CA ASP A 541 -4.68 -5.52 -1.78
C ASP A 541 -4.73 -5.32 -0.23
N ARG A 542 -4.68 -6.41 0.54
CA ARG A 542 -4.72 -6.40 2.02
C ARG A 542 -3.35 -6.52 2.69
N VAL A 543 -2.23 -6.44 1.96
CA VAL A 543 -0.87 -6.65 2.50
C VAL A 543 -0.67 -5.93 3.83
N PHE A 544 -0.97 -4.63 3.92
CA PHE A 544 -0.73 -3.82 5.13
C PHE A 544 -1.93 -3.70 6.09
N THR A 545 -2.81 -4.69 6.10
CA THR A 545 -4.01 -4.69 6.96
C THR A 545 -3.94 -5.61 8.18
N PHE A 546 -2.93 -6.46 8.32
CA PHE A 546 -2.87 -7.45 9.40
C PHE A 546 -2.98 -6.82 10.81
N GLY A 547 -2.22 -5.74 11.07
CA GLY A 547 -2.33 -5.01 12.34
C GLY A 547 -3.74 -4.48 12.66
N ARG A 548 -4.57 -4.19 11.64
CA ARG A 548 -5.98 -3.78 11.86
C ARG A 548 -6.79 -4.85 12.59
N LEU A 549 -6.48 -6.12 12.39
CA LEU A 549 -7.21 -7.24 12.96
C LEU A 549 -7.17 -7.28 14.50
N PHE A 550 -6.25 -6.54 15.11
CA PHE A 550 -6.07 -6.45 16.56
C PHE A 550 -6.61 -5.15 17.16
N GLY A 551 -7.31 -4.34 16.35
CA GLY A 551 -8.07 -3.18 16.81
C GLY A 551 -9.25 -3.58 17.71
N GLU A 552 -9.93 -2.57 18.25
CA GLU A 552 -11.20 -2.77 18.97
C GLU A 552 -12.26 -3.38 18.03
N ASP A 553 -13.04 -4.33 18.55
CA ASP A 553 -14.10 -5.04 17.82
C ASP A 553 -13.67 -5.69 16.48
N MET A 554 -12.46 -6.27 16.47
CA MET A 554 -11.91 -7.03 15.33
C MET A 554 -11.78 -8.51 15.70
N LEU A 555 -10.59 -9.11 15.71
CA LEU A 555 -10.42 -10.50 16.17
C LEU A 555 -10.98 -10.69 17.57
N PHE A 556 -10.81 -9.68 18.42
CA PHE A 556 -11.28 -9.62 19.79
C PHE A 556 -12.17 -8.39 19.99
N GLU A 557 -13.07 -8.45 20.97
CA GLU A 557 -13.86 -7.27 21.40
C GLU A 557 -12.93 -6.13 21.86
N LYS A 558 -11.92 -6.48 22.66
CA LYS A 558 -10.93 -5.52 23.16
C LYS A 558 -9.71 -5.49 22.26
N ARG A 559 -9.23 -4.27 22.00
CA ARG A 559 -7.96 -4.00 21.33
C ARG A 559 -6.78 -4.75 21.96
N VAL A 560 -5.91 -5.32 21.12
CA VAL A 560 -4.62 -5.92 21.51
C VAL A 560 -3.48 -5.02 21.06
N SER A 561 -3.09 -4.09 21.93
CA SER A 561 -2.13 -3.02 21.60
C SER A 561 -0.74 -3.49 21.17
N ALA A 562 -0.36 -4.71 21.54
CA ALA A 562 0.91 -5.31 21.15
C ALA A 562 0.98 -5.65 19.64
N CYS A 563 -0.17 -5.92 19.01
CA CYS A 563 -0.26 -6.35 17.62
C CYS A 563 -0.97 -5.35 16.69
N ASP A 564 -1.58 -4.30 17.23
CA ASP A 564 -2.44 -3.40 16.43
C ASP A 564 -1.72 -2.20 15.80
N LYS A 565 -0.39 -2.18 15.92
CA LYS A 565 0.46 -1.13 15.35
C LYS A 565 0.35 -1.14 13.81
N ARG A 566 0.28 0.05 13.20
CA ARG A 566 0.25 0.21 11.75
C ARG A 566 1.34 1.19 11.30
N PRO A 567 2.08 0.86 10.23
CA PRO A 567 3.09 1.77 9.71
C PRO A 567 2.44 2.98 9.05
N ASN A 568 3.08 4.16 9.20
CA ASN A 568 2.72 5.34 8.42
C ASN A 568 3.64 5.43 7.20
N LEU A 569 3.23 4.78 6.11
CA LEU A 569 4.01 4.72 4.87
C LEU A 569 4.08 6.09 4.18
N ASP A 570 3.03 6.90 4.28
CA ASP A 570 3.01 8.28 3.79
C ASP A 570 4.09 9.13 4.48
N LEU A 571 4.34 8.91 5.77
CA LEU A 571 5.41 9.60 6.49
C LEU A 571 6.79 9.25 5.91
N LEU A 572 7.06 7.97 5.61
CA LEU A 572 8.32 7.55 4.98
C LEU A 572 8.47 8.19 3.60
N TYR A 573 7.42 8.17 2.79
CA TYR A 573 7.40 8.80 1.46
C TYR A 573 7.64 10.31 1.55
N THR A 574 6.81 11.04 2.30
CA THR A 574 6.86 12.51 2.38
C THR A 574 8.19 13.02 2.95
N THR A 575 8.77 12.32 3.93
CA THR A 575 10.09 12.68 4.47
C THR A 575 11.21 12.45 3.46
N ALA A 576 11.14 11.37 2.68
CA ALA A 576 12.16 11.04 1.69
C ALA A 576 12.07 11.88 0.41
N THR A 577 10.86 12.27 -0.03
CA THR A 577 10.66 12.99 -1.31
C THR A 577 10.38 14.47 -1.17
N GLY A 578 9.94 14.93 0.00
CA GLY A 578 9.50 16.31 0.24
C GLY A 578 8.08 16.63 -0.24
N ASP A 579 7.37 15.64 -0.79
CA ASP A 579 5.95 15.77 -1.17
C ASP A 579 5.06 15.97 0.06
N ARG A 580 3.83 16.45 -0.15
CA ARG A 580 2.84 16.69 0.90
C ARG A 580 1.51 16.07 0.48
N GLY A 581 0.89 15.26 1.32
CA GLY A 581 -0.36 14.57 0.98
C GLY A 581 -0.13 13.35 0.09
N GLU A 582 -1.09 13.02 -0.77
CA GLU A 582 -1.12 11.79 -1.56
C GLU A 582 -0.35 11.91 -2.88
N PHE A 583 0.28 10.83 -3.33
CA PHE A 583 1.09 10.79 -4.55
C PHE A 583 0.29 10.63 -5.84
N ALA A 584 -0.98 10.20 -5.75
CA ALA A 584 -1.69 9.62 -6.88
C ALA A 584 -2.11 10.66 -7.94
N VAL A 585 -2.71 11.79 -7.53
CA VAL A 585 -3.34 12.73 -8.50
C VAL A 585 -2.46 13.94 -8.82
N PHE A 586 -1.87 14.55 -7.80
CA PHE A 586 -1.04 15.75 -7.94
C PHE A 586 0.27 15.62 -7.14
N PRO A 587 1.16 14.67 -7.49
CA PRO A 587 2.41 14.47 -6.76
C PRO A 587 3.35 15.67 -6.92
N LEU A 588 3.90 16.15 -5.80
CA LEU A 588 4.89 17.24 -5.75
C LEU A 588 6.21 16.78 -5.12
N ASN A 589 6.66 15.57 -5.50
CA ASN A 589 8.00 15.09 -5.14
C ASN A 589 9.04 16.14 -5.49
N ALA A 590 9.88 16.54 -4.54
CA ALA A 590 11.01 17.42 -4.81
C ALA A 590 12.18 16.65 -5.41
N VAL A 591 12.33 15.38 -5.00
CA VAL A 591 13.47 14.54 -5.32
C VAL A 591 13.10 13.07 -5.48
N ARG A 592 13.83 12.36 -6.33
CA ARG A 592 14.03 10.92 -6.27
C ARG A 592 15.51 10.63 -6.03
N TRP A 593 15.83 9.76 -5.07
CA TRP A 593 17.19 9.36 -4.79
C TRP A 593 17.61 8.23 -5.72
N LEU A 594 18.70 8.43 -6.47
CA LEU A 594 19.30 7.43 -7.38
C LEU A 594 20.25 6.53 -6.58
N THR A 595 19.68 5.82 -5.62
CA THR A 595 20.35 4.87 -4.73
C THR A 595 19.31 3.96 -4.09
N GLU A 596 19.71 2.77 -3.64
CA GLU A 596 18.81 1.85 -2.95
C GLU A 596 18.38 2.37 -1.58
N PRO A 597 17.17 2.01 -1.08
CA PRO A 597 16.66 2.40 0.23
C PRO A 597 17.35 1.69 1.43
N ARG A 598 18.49 1.04 1.20
CA ARG A 598 19.29 0.31 2.22
C ARG A 598 20.35 1.19 2.84
N ASP A 599 20.62 1.04 4.14
CA ASP A 599 21.67 1.73 4.90
C ASP A 599 21.72 3.24 4.67
N ILE A 600 20.54 3.85 4.52
CA ILE A 600 20.38 5.28 4.23
C ILE A 600 19.20 5.84 5.00
N ALA A 601 19.34 7.08 5.42
CA ALA A 601 18.23 7.95 5.77
C ALA A 601 18.33 9.22 4.91
N ALA A 602 17.18 9.68 4.41
CA ALA A 602 17.08 10.86 3.59
C ALA A 602 15.86 11.68 4.01
N LEU A 603 16.09 12.89 4.48
CA LEU A 603 15.06 13.81 4.94
C LEU A 603 15.13 15.09 4.11
N VAL A 604 14.10 15.35 3.30
CA VAL A 604 13.95 16.63 2.63
C VAL A 604 13.54 17.68 3.67
N VAL A 605 14.41 18.67 3.87
CA VAL A 605 14.21 19.73 4.87
C VAL A 605 13.78 21.05 4.24
N ASP A 606 14.07 21.24 2.95
CA ASP A 606 13.75 22.47 2.24
C ASP A 606 13.50 22.20 0.76
N ARG A 607 12.52 22.89 0.16
CA ARG A 607 12.18 22.72 -1.26
C ARG A 607 11.41 23.91 -1.79
N GLY A 608 11.74 24.30 -3.01
CA GLY A 608 11.00 25.29 -3.77
C GLY A 608 11.35 25.24 -5.25
N ASN A 609 10.93 26.27 -5.97
CA ASN A 609 11.13 26.35 -7.42
C ASN A 609 12.55 26.82 -7.81
N ASP A 610 13.37 27.22 -6.84
CA ASP A 610 14.70 27.84 -7.00
C ASP A 610 15.72 27.33 -5.97
N HIS A 611 15.32 26.38 -5.11
CA HIS A 611 16.19 25.80 -4.09
C HIS A 611 15.73 24.39 -3.71
N PHE A 612 16.66 23.61 -3.15
CA PHE A 612 16.39 22.30 -2.57
C PHE A 612 17.37 22.01 -1.44
N GLY A 613 16.90 21.36 -0.38
CA GLY A 613 17.69 21.00 0.78
C GLY A 613 17.29 19.66 1.38
N ALA A 614 18.30 18.82 1.67
CA ALA A 614 18.10 17.54 2.33
C ALA A 614 19.18 17.23 3.36
N GLU A 615 18.81 16.54 4.43
CA GLU A 615 19.72 15.90 5.37
C GLU A 615 19.83 14.40 5.04
N LEU A 616 21.05 13.90 4.92
CA LEU A 616 21.36 12.55 4.47
C LEU A 616 22.31 11.87 5.46
N PHE A 617 22.05 10.61 5.78
CA PHE A 617 22.92 9.82 6.65
C PHE A 617 23.12 8.41 6.10
N HIS A 618 24.37 8.05 5.79
CA HIS A 618 24.73 6.71 5.34
C HIS A 618 25.23 5.84 6.51
N PHE A 619 24.63 4.67 6.68
CA PHE A 619 24.92 3.72 7.77
C PHE A 619 26.01 2.69 7.43
N GLY A 620 26.43 2.60 6.17
CA GLY A 620 27.49 1.67 5.74
C GLY A 620 28.89 2.16 6.10
N GLU A 621 29.87 1.27 5.96
CA GLU A 621 31.25 1.50 6.40
C GLU A 621 32.13 2.18 5.35
N LYS A 622 31.70 2.19 4.10
CA LYS A 622 32.44 2.77 2.96
C LYS A 622 31.72 3.99 2.43
N THR A 623 32.45 4.84 1.73
CA THR A 623 31.84 5.94 0.97
C THR A 623 30.78 5.39 0.02
N ARG A 624 29.63 6.06 -0.02
CA ARG A 624 28.49 5.69 -0.85
C ARG A 624 28.35 6.66 -2.02
N ALA A 625 28.27 6.11 -3.23
CA ALA A 625 27.84 6.87 -4.40
C ALA A 625 26.35 7.22 -4.27
N MET A 626 26.03 8.49 -4.53
CA MET A 626 24.68 9.01 -4.48
C MET A 626 24.35 9.74 -5.78
N GLY A 627 23.08 9.73 -6.14
CA GLY A 627 22.52 10.66 -7.10
C GLY A 627 21.11 11.07 -6.71
N SER A 628 20.60 12.08 -7.40
CA SER A 628 19.22 12.52 -7.23
C SER A 628 18.66 13.10 -8.53
N GLU A 629 17.37 12.84 -8.80
CA GLU A 629 16.57 13.56 -9.79
C GLU A 629 15.78 14.66 -9.08
N LEU A 630 15.97 15.92 -9.47
CA LEU A 630 15.28 17.07 -8.90
C LEU A 630 14.11 17.48 -9.81
N TYR A 631 12.91 17.60 -9.23
CA TYR A 631 11.67 17.76 -10.00
C TYR A 631 11.07 19.17 -9.99
N LEU A 632 11.28 19.96 -8.93
CA LEU A 632 10.57 21.23 -8.73
C LEU A 632 11.35 22.48 -9.20
N LEU A 633 12.65 22.35 -9.46
CA LEU A 633 13.47 23.49 -9.86
C LEU A 633 13.05 24.01 -11.25
N LYS A 634 12.95 25.33 -11.38
CA LYS A 634 12.76 26.00 -12.67
C LYS A 634 14.04 25.99 -13.48
N ASN A 635 13.90 26.13 -14.79
CA ASN A 635 15.04 26.25 -15.70
C ASN A 635 15.98 27.38 -15.26
N GLY A 636 17.28 27.08 -15.20
CA GLY A 636 18.27 28.01 -14.66
C GLY A 636 19.62 27.37 -14.38
N ARG A 637 20.56 28.18 -13.90
CA ARG A 637 21.88 27.72 -13.45
C ARG A 637 21.87 27.63 -11.92
N TYR A 638 22.36 26.51 -11.42
CA TYR A 638 22.35 26.20 -10.00
C TYR A 638 23.72 25.72 -9.57
N THR A 639 23.95 25.80 -8.26
CA THR A 639 25.05 25.12 -7.62
C THR A 639 24.54 24.21 -6.53
N PHE A 640 25.25 23.12 -6.28
CA PHE A 640 25.03 22.30 -5.11
C PHE A 640 26.30 22.12 -4.29
N THR A 641 26.10 21.95 -2.98
CA THR A 641 27.15 21.62 -2.02
C THR A 641 26.69 20.49 -1.12
N VAL A 642 27.63 19.69 -0.63
CA VAL A 642 27.39 18.71 0.44
C VAL A 642 28.34 19.04 1.58
N THR A 643 27.79 19.31 2.76
CA THR A 643 28.57 19.64 3.97
C THR A 643 28.21 18.70 5.11
N ASP A 644 29.14 18.44 6.03
CA ASP A 644 28.80 17.79 7.30
C ASP A 644 28.16 18.76 8.30
N ARG A 645 27.88 18.29 9.52
CA ARG A 645 27.32 19.12 10.61
C ARG A 645 28.22 20.29 11.04
N GLU A 646 29.52 20.18 10.85
CA GLU A 646 30.49 21.23 11.18
C GLU A 646 30.61 22.26 10.04
N GLY A 647 29.88 22.07 8.94
CA GLY A 647 29.95 22.89 7.74
C GLY A 647 31.16 22.57 6.87
N LYS A 648 31.93 21.52 7.20
CA LYS A 648 33.06 21.10 6.39
C LYS A 648 32.54 20.51 5.09
N THR A 649 33.18 20.91 4.00
CA THR A 649 32.82 20.47 2.66
C THR A 649 33.15 18.98 2.47
N VAL A 650 32.11 18.19 2.18
CA VAL A 650 32.19 16.78 1.78
C VAL A 650 32.28 16.70 0.25
N ALA A 651 31.43 17.45 -0.44
CA ALA A 651 31.53 17.67 -1.89
C ALA A 651 31.54 19.18 -2.16
N GLY A 652 32.60 19.64 -2.85
CA GLY A 652 32.78 21.03 -3.23
C GLY A 652 31.62 21.58 -4.07
N LYS A 653 31.51 22.92 -4.13
CA LYS A 653 30.49 23.61 -4.93
C LYS A 653 30.59 23.16 -6.39
N LYS A 654 29.57 22.44 -6.87
CA LYS A 654 29.45 21.98 -8.26
C LYS A 654 28.33 22.74 -8.94
N MET A 655 28.57 23.15 -10.18
CA MET A 655 27.57 23.82 -11.01
C MET A 655 26.81 22.80 -11.85
N PHE A 656 25.53 23.09 -12.10
CA PHE A 656 24.71 22.34 -13.05
C PHE A 656 23.63 23.25 -13.65
N THR A 657 23.02 22.80 -14.73
CA THR A 657 21.92 23.51 -15.41
C THR A 657 20.67 22.67 -15.29
N VAL A 658 19.56 23.33 -14.95
CA VAL A 658 18.21 22.79 -15.07
C VAL A 658 17.67 23.30 -16.40
N ASP A 659 17.43 22.40 -17.34
CA ASP A 659 16.85 22.67 -18.66
C ASP A 659 15.48 22.00 -18.85
N GLY A 660 15.11 21.11 -17.93
CA GLY A 660 13.82 20.47 -17.85
C GLY A 660 13.59 19.76 -16.50
N PRO A 661 12.45 19.08 -16.35
CA PRO A 661 12.15 18.31 -15.15
C PRO A 661 13.19 17.18 -14.98
N ARG A 662 13.33 16.68 -13.74
CA ARG A 662 14.16 15.50 -13.41
C ARG A 662 15.67 15.70 -13.61
N THR A 663 16.16 16.93 -13.45
CA THR A 663 17.59 17.23 -13.56
C THR A 663 18.41 16.38 -12.58
N LYS A 664 19.44 15.70 -13.09
CA LYS A 664 20.27 14.77 -12.31
C LYS A 664 21.50 15.44 -11.73
N ILE A 665 21.79 15.16 -10.47
CA ILE A 665 23.08 15.46 -9.85
C ILE A 665 23.66 14.21 -9.20
N ALA A 666 25.00 14.15 -9.09
CA ALA A 666 25.72 13.04 -8.49
C ALA A 666 26.76 13.54 -7.48
N PHE A 667 26.87 12.84 -6.36
CA PHE A 667 27.75 13.17 -5.24
C PHE A 667 28.08 11.90 -4.44
N GLU A 668 28.89 12.04 -3.40
CA GLU A 668 29.25 10.95 -2.51
C GLU A 668 28.88 11.30 -1.07
N LEU A 669 28.56 10.28 -0.27
CA LEU A 669 28.36 10.41 1.16
C LEU A 669 29.43 9.60 1.92
N PRO A 670 30.14 10.22 2.87
CA PRO A 670 31.03 9.49 3.76
C PRO A 670 30.22 8.59 4.71
N PRO A 671 30.84 7.52 5.23
CA PRO A 671 30.21 6.66 6.21
C PRO A 671 29.91 7.46 7.50
N HIS A 672 28.77 7.14 8.12
CA HIS A 672 28.44 7.49 9.52
C HIS A 672 28.44 8.99 9.83
N THR A 673 28.27 9.82 8.80
CA THR A 673 28.30 11.28 8.92
C THR A 673 26.97 11.84 8.46
N LEU A 674 26.36 12.74 9.25
CA LEU A 674 25.20 13.49 8.78
C LEU A 674 25.67 14.57 7.82
N CYS A 675 25.19 14.51 6.59
CA CYS A 675 25.47 15.48 5.56
C CYS A 675 24.22 16.30 5.22
N THR A 676 24.42 17.55 4.81
CA THR A 676 23.38 18.41 4.24
C THR A 676 23.70 18.67 2.79
N LEU A 677 22.80 18.27 1.90
CA LEU A 677 22.79 18.68 0.50
C LEU A 677 22.02 19.99 0.39
N LYS A 678 22.64 21.01 -0.20
CA LYS A 678 21.99 22.28 -0.53
C LYS A 678 22.13 22.56 -2.01
N VAL A 679 21.03 22.99 -2.62
CA VAL A 679 20.94 23.43 -4.00
C VAL A 679 20.34 24.83 -4.01
N ALA A 680 20.97 25.75 -4.71
CA ALA A 680 20.50 27.13 -4.85
C ALA A 680 20.87 27.69 -6.22
N VAL A 681 20.12 28.71 -6.66
CA VAL A 681 20.42 29.47 -7.87
C VAL A 681 21.85 30.00 -7.80
N GLN A 682 22.55 29.95 -8.94
CA GLN A 682 23.83 30.61 -9.08
C GLN A 682 23.62 32.13 -9.08
N GLU A 683 24.11 32.81 -8.05
CA GLU A 683 24.28 34.28 -8.05
C GLU A 683 25.24 34.76 -9.14
#